data_AF-A0A223N176-F1
#
_entry.id   AF-A0A223N176-F1
#
_cell.length_a   1.000
_cell.length_b   1.000
_cell.length_c   1.000
_cell.angle_alpha   90.00
_cell.angle_beta   90.00
_cell.angle_gamma   90.00
#
_symmetry.space_group_name_H-M   'P 1'
#
loop_
_entity.id
_entity.type
_entity.pdbx_description
1 polymer ?
#
loop_
_entity_poly.entity_id
_entity_poly.type
_entity_poly.pdbx_seq_one_letter_code
_entity_poly.pdbx_strand_id
1 'polypeptide(L)'
;MARLSFRLTVEGLADDTLVVREYQGVESLSDSAQAGQRCYGFRYEIKLASRQSGLTALELVDKTAQLEMLRDGLVVQRVHGIVRQFSKGDIGHHHTFYSLSLVPALERLSLRQNSRIFQLKTVPEILSIVLQEMGINDYAFSLKRECAQREFCVQYRETDIDFLHRLAAEEGLVYHFIHEEGKHTLFFSDDSQSLIKRETPIPYNTLAGGVMESPYVSQLTQHSQTEVSHSALQDYSFKKPSYSFAQQAQGREMDYQQATYEHFDAPGRFKDDVSGKAFNQIRLEYLRREARTASGKSNHPGLQAGTKFDLQEHLDDSANRDWVVVQVHHQGRQPQALEEEGGSGATTYSNQFTLIPADVTWRATPQAKPQVDGPCMALVVGPDGEEIFCDEHGRVKLHFPWDRYSNGDEHSSCWVRVSQGWAGSQYGMIAIPRIGHEVIVSFLNGDPDQPIVTGRTYHATNKAPYILPDNKTKTVLRSETHQGQGFNELSFEDQAAQEKIYLHAQKDLDALVLNDATAHIKHDQHLTVDNDQFTHVKHNHHLTVEGESRDNITQDSSVEISGSLQHKVAKLTAIQTGREISLKAGAKIVVEAGAEVTLKAGGSFVKVDAGGVHIVGPAINLNAGGSAGSGSAYGGQSAMLATPLLDMKAPAELQASAISATMQSGQANVITHFEAAAIQSAAQKSSASSQKQSESKVAEKSAQEESQKEDAQNEDKASLLQSDVLKASEELEKLAKKQASAFRKGNNGKEVSLIQQALVKMKFDLQADGDFGNKTKTAIEQFQKSYQPSHQTHPSYSIGPVDGIVGQGTLLGLDEALMDGWKTTPLKSVNWADSKFGILLGSVESKNDYSAYNRTQGGLKSFYNTMLNKMTVSEVLAKQKSREVFAAGRFQLIPSTLKDAVLTLSIDTTSIFDKHTQDQIFNDYLIRVKRPQIAAFLESTGSVEDAMYAWAKEFASAGVEKGKAISKGRVAVGGESYYSGDGLNKAHLSTEKMKKVLIKSKQDMK
;
A
#
# COMPACT_ATOMS: atom_id res chain seq x y z
N MET A 1 7.13 71.56 37.72
CA MET A 1 7.70 70.26 37.27
C MET A 1 7.01 69.17 38.07
N ALA A 2 6.60 68.09 37.42
CA ALA A 2 6.00 66.94 38.09
C ALA A 2 7.02 66.22 39.00
N ARG A 3 6.62 65.81 40.20
CA ARG A 3 7.44 65.01 41.11
C ARG A 3 7.25 63.53 40.79
N LEU A 4 8.24 62.94 40.12
CA LEU A 4 8.33 61.50 39.91
C LEU A 4 8.98 60.79 41.11
N SER A 5 8.45 59.63 41.48
CA SER A 5 9.12 58.68 42.38
C SER A 5 8.77 57.23 42.03
N PHE A 6 9.63 56.29 42.46
CA PHE A 6 9.41 54.86 42.27
C PHE A 6 9.33 54.15 43.64
N ARG A 7 8.34 53.26 43.79
CA ARG A 7 8.13 52.40 44.96
C ARG A 7 8.23 50.94 44.53
N LEU A 8 8.76 50.08 45.40
CA LEU A 8 8.69 48.63 45.26
C LEU A 8 8.15 48.04 46.56
N THR A 9 7.04 47.30 46.48
CA THR A 9 6.56 46.46 47.60
C THR A 9 6.85 44.99 47.31
N VAL A 10 7.05 44.19 48.36
CA VAL A 10 7.40 42.76 48.29
C VAL A 10 6.59 42.00 49.35
N GLU A 11 6.07 40.84 48.99
CA GLU A 11 5.29 39.97 49.87
C GLU A 11 6.04 39.63 51.18
N GLY A 12 5.51 40.10 52.32
CA GLY A 12 6.05 39.81 53.65
C GLY A 12 7.11 40.79 54.16
N LEU A 13 7.52 41.79 53.37
CA LEU A 13 8.34 42.91 53.82
C LEU A 13 7.49 44.17 54.02
N ALA A 14 7.96 45.12 54.83
CA ALA A 14 7.29 46.43 54.99
C ALA A 14 7.62 47.37 53.83
N ASP A 15 6.68 48.23 53.43
CA ASP A 15 6.78 49.18 52.30
C ASP A 15 8.03 50.09 52.32
N ASP A 16 8.60 50.37 53.48
CA ASP A 16 9.79 51.20 53.67
C ASP A 16 11.12 50.40 53.69
N THR A 17 11.05 49.07 53.59
CA THR A 17 12.22 48.18 53.66
C THR A 17 13.16 48.35 52.46
N LEU A 18 12.64 48.66 51.27
CA LEU A 18 13.40 48.66 50.01
C LEU A 18 13.15 49.93 49.18
N VAL A 19 14.19 50.75 48.99
CA VAL A 19 14.11 51.98 48.19
C VAL A 19 14.68 51.76 46.80
N VAL A 20 13.93 52.12 45.76
CA VAL A 20 14.35 51.97 44.35
C VAL A 20 15.36 53.05 43.96
N ARG A 21 16.53 52.65 43.46
CA ARG A 21 17.61 53.56 42.98
C ARG A 21 17.56 53.77 41.47
N GLU A 22 17.53 52.68 40.72
CA GLU A 22 17.31 52.66 39.27
C GLU A 22 16.74 51.30 38.86
N TYR A 23 16.04 51.26 37.72
CA TYR A 23 15.61 50.01 37.09
C TYR A 23 15.75 50.07 35.57
N GLN A 24 15.94 48.90 34.98
CA GLN A 24 15.82 48.68 33.54
C GLN A 24 14.75 47.61 33.31
N GLY A 25 13.71 47.97 32.57
CA GLY A 25 12.61 47.08 32.21
C GLY A 25 12.62 46.74 30.73
N VAL A 26 12.27 45.51 30.39
CA VAL A 26 11.89 45.10 29.04
C VAL A 26 10.48 44.53 29.11
N GLU A 27 9.59 45.00 28.26
CA GLU A 27 8.28 44.40 27.98
C GLU A 27 8.23 43.96 26.51
N SER A 28 7.56 42.84 26.23
CA SER A 28 7.33 42.34 24.86
C SER A 28 5.95 41.71 24.71
N LEU A 29 5.39 41.79 23.51
CA LEU A 29 4.25 41.00 23.10
C LEU A 29 4.73 39.56 22.89
N SER A 30 4.19 38.62 23.66
CA SER A 30 4.76 37.27 23.84
C SER A 30 6.24 37.28 24.28
N ASP A 31 6.99 36.24 23.91
CA ASP A 31 8.40 36.09 24.21
C ASP A 31 9.30 36.97 23.33
N SER A 32 10.42 37.41 23.90
CA SER A 32 11.52 38.03 23.17
C SER A 32 12.88 37.63 23.77
N ALA A 33 13.95 37.77 23.01
CA ALA A 33 15.31 37.50 23.46
C ALA A 33 16.23 38.67 23.07
N GLN A 34 16.97 39.20 24.05
CA GLN A 34 17.89 40.32 23.84
C GLN A 34 19.19 40.06 24.62
N ALA A 35 20.34 40.23 23.97
CA ALA A 35 21.67 40.00 24.55
C ALA A 35 21.85 38.62 25.26
N GLY A 36 21.08 37.60 24.87
CA GLY A 36 21.09 36.26 25.47
C GLY A 36 20.12 36.06 26.64
N GLN A 37 19.47 37.12 27.15
CA GLN A 37 18.45 37.02 28.18
C GLN A 37 17.06 36.92 27.53
N ARG A 38 16.24 35.94 27.97
CA ARG A 38 14.83 35.80 27.54
C ARG A 38 13.92 36.69 28.40
N CYS A 39 12.93 37.29 27.75
CA CYS A 39 11.83 38.04 28.35
C CYS A 39 10.52 37.34 27.96
N TYR A 40 9.71 36.97 28.95
CA TYR A 40 8.48 36.20 28.74
C TYR A 40 7.24 37.09 28.95
N GLY A 41 7.18 38.18 28.18
CA GLY A 41 6.19 39.26 28.32
C GLY A 41 6.72 40.46 29.08
N PHE A 42 7.37 40.27 30.25
CA PHE A 42 8.18 41.31 30.88
C PHE A 42 9.36 40.78 31.70
N ARG A 43 10.36 41.64 31.93
CA ARG A 43 11.50 41.44 32.82
C ARG A 43 12.03 42.80 33.30
N TYR A 44 12.13 43.01 34.60
CA TYR A 44 12.64 44.24 35.20
C TYR A 44 13.82 43.94 36.13
N GLU A 45 14.99 44.45 35.80
CA GLU A 45 16.20 44.38 36.63
C GLU A 45 16.25 45.65 37.50
N ILE A 46 15.99 45.50 38.80
CA ILE A 46 15.76 46.60 39.75
C ILE A 46 16.94 46.69 40.74
N LYS A 47 17.54 47.88 40.89
CA LYS A 47 18.57 48.16 41.90
C LYS A 47 17.98 48.91 43.09
N LEU A 48 18.32 48.42 44.27
CA LEU A 48 17.68 48.75 45.54
C LEU A 48 18.72 49.19 46.59
N ALA A 49 18.23 49.88 47.61
CA ALA A 49 18.92 50.13 48.86
C ALA A 49 18.00 49.77 50.04
N SER A 50 18.58 49.29 51.14
CA SER A 50 17.90 49.17 52.42
C SER A 50 18.83 49.59 53.55
N ARG A 51 18.26 50.15 54.63
CA ARG A 51 18.96 50.29 55.92
C ARG A 51 19.10 48.93 56.64
N GLN A 52 18.37 47.89 56.21
CA GLN A 52 18.50 46.53 56.71
C GLN A 52 19.59 45.76 55.93
N SER A 53 20.66 45.36 56.61
CA SER A 53 21.73 44.53 56.05
C SER A 53 21.45 43.02 56.10
N GLY A 54 20.34 42.61 56.73
CA GLY A 54 20.01 41.20 57.01
C GLY A 54 19.30 40.43 55.90
N LEU A 55 18.72 41.11 54.90
CA LEU A 55 17.77 40.52 53.95
C LEU A 55 18.36 39.31 53.19
N THR A 56 17.59 38.23 53.16
CA THR A 56 17.98 36.91 52.63
C THR A 56 17.20 36.54 51.38
N ALA A 57 17.69 35.54 50.65
CA ALA A 57 16.96 34.97 49.51
C ALA A 57 15.63 34.29 49.91
N LEU A 58 15.45 33.86 51.16
CA LEU A 58 14.23 33.22 51.65
C LEU A 58 13.05 34.19 51.77
N GLU A 59 13.34 35.46 52.06
CA GLU A 59 12.35 36.53 52.21
C GLU A 59 11.95 37.16 50.87
N LEU A 60 12.67 36.83 49.78
CA LEU A 60 12.63 37.58 48.53
C LEU A 60 12.48 36.73 47.27
N VAL A 61 13.11 35.57 47.13
CA VAL A 61 13.03 34.77 45.90
C VAL A 61 11.70 34.00 45.82
N ASP A 62 11.11 33.96 44.62
CA ASP A 62 9.80 33.38 44.29
C ASP A 62 8.58 34.04 45.00
N LYS A 63 8.82 35.11 45.77
CA LYS A 63 7.80 36.01 46.33
C LYS A 63 7.20 36.94 45.29
N THR A 64 5.96 37.39 45.51
CA THR A 64 5.38 38.45 44.68
C THR A 64 5.94 39.83 45.04
N ALA A 65 5.98 40.72 44.06
CA ALA A 65 6.42 42.11 44.24
C ALA A 65 5.76 43.04 43.21
N GLN A 66 5.56 44.31 43.59
CA GLN A 66 4.93 45.33 42.74
C GLN A 66 5.82 46.57 42.64
N LEU A 67 6.36 46.81 41.45
CA LEU A 67 7.03 48.06 41.09
C LEU A 67 5.96 49.08 40.67
N GLU A 68 5.99 50.27 41.27
CA GLU A 68 5.09 51.37 40.95
C GLU A 68 5.87 52.63 40.56
N MET A 69 5.40 53.31 39.53
CA MET A 69 5.77 54.70 39.24
C MET A 69 4.68 55.62 39.76
N LEU A 70 5.06 56.56 40.61
CA LEU A 70 4.22 57.64 41.08
C LEU A 70 4.61 58.95 40.39
N ARG A 71 3.60 59.72 39.99
CA ARG A 71 3.73 61.06 39.46
C ARG A 71 2.79 61.98 40.23
N ASP A 72 3.36 62.99 40.89
CA ASP A 72 2.62 63.96 41.72
C ASP A 72 1.75 63.30 42.82
N GLY A 73 2.20 62.12 43.28
CA GLY A 73 1.52 61.29 44.30
C GLY A 73 0.55 60.24 43.74
N LEU A 74 0.19 60.29 42.45
CA LEU A 74 -0.70 59.32 41.81
C LEU A 74 0.11 58.21 41.12
N VAL A 75 -0.35 56.95 41.21
CA VAL A 75 0.30 55.83 40.51
C VAL A 75 -0.04 55.88 39.01
N VAL A 76 0.98 55.92 38.16
CA VAL A 76 0.85 56.08 36.69
C VAL A 76 1.39 54.89 35.88
N GLN A 77 2.11 53.96 36.51
CA GLN A 77 2.44 52.63 35.98
C GLN A 77 2.55 51.66 37.15
N ARG A 78 2.08 50.42 36.96
CA ARG A 78 2.29 49.29 37.86
C ARG A 78 2.87 48.11 37.08
N VAL A 79 3.80 47.40 37.71
CA VAL A 79 4.33 46.12 37.24
C VAL A 79 4.34 45.17 38.43
N HIS A 80 3.32 44.34 38.51
CA HIS A 80 3.23 43.24 39.48
C HIS A 80 3.89 41.98 38.90
N GLY A 81 4.75 41.29 39.65
CA GLY A 81 5.49 40.11 39.21
C GLY A 81 5.90 39.20 40.36
N ILE A 82 6.73 38.20 40.05
CA ILE A 82 7.48 37.40 41.03
C ILE A 82 8.98 37.70 40.92
N VAL A 83 9.69 37.55 42.04
CA VAL A 83 11.14 37.76 42.09
C VAL A 83 11.88 36.51 41.64
N ARG A 84 12.47 36.56 40.44
CA ARG A 84 13.19 35.44 39.82
C ARG A 84 14.57 35.18 40.42
N GLN A 85 15.26 36.27 40.75
CA GLN A 85 16.63 36.30 41.23
C GLN A 85 16.76 37.48 42.20
N PHE A 86 17.54 37.27 43.25
CA PHE A 86 17.92 38.27 44.23
C PHE A 86 19.45 38.27 44.37
N SER A 87 20.05 39.41 44.65
CA SER A 87 21.48 39.55 44.88
C SER A 87 21.76 40.65 45.89
N LYS A 88 22.63 40.36 46.86
CA LYS A 88 23.14 41.30 47.84
C LYS A 88 24.51 41.80 47.37
N GLY A 89 24.64 43.11 47.22
CA GLY A 89 25.88 43.79 46.88
C GLY A 89 26.58 44.34 48.13
N ASP A 90 27.34 45.41 47.93
CA ASP A 90 28.13 46.04 48.98
C ASP A 90 27.28 46.61 50.12
N ILE A 91 27.86 46.61 51.33
CA ILE A 91 27.33 47.30 52.50
C ILE A 91 28.02 48.66 52.56
N GLY A 92 27.27 49.73 52.25
CA GLY A 92 27.70 51.12 52.39
C GLY A 92 27.61 51.63 53.84
N HIS A 93 27.79 52.94 54.04
CA HIS A 93 27.85 53.52 55.38
C HIS A 93 26.46 53.59 56.04
N HIS A 94 25.41 53.86 55.26
CA HIS A 94 24.02 53.92 55.75
C HIS A 94 23.08 52.90 55.09
N HIS A 95 23.46 52.35 53.94
CA HIS A 95 22.63 51.43 53.15
C HIS A 95 23.39 50.20 52.68
N THR A 96 22.74 49.03 52.75
CA THR A 96 23.15 47.85 51.99
C THR A 96 22.50 47.88 50.61
N PHE A 97 23.27 47.62 49.57
CA PHE A 97 22.76 47.57 48.21
C PHE A 97 22.28 46.16 47.84
N TYR A 98 21.16 46.12 47.13
CA TYR A 98 20.57 44.89 46.63
C TYR A 98 20.15 45.08 45.17
N SER A 99 19.93 43.97 44.46
CA SER A 99 19.24 43.97 43.17
C SER A 99 18.36 42.74 43.04
N LEU A 100 17.27 42.86 42.31
CA LEU A 100 16.40 41.74 41.98
C LEU A 100 15.86 41.81 40.56
N SER A 101 15.50 40.64 40.02
CA SER A 101 14.90 40.47 38.71
C SER A 101 13.42 40.15 38.88
N LEU A 102 12.54 41.07 38.50
CA LEU A 102 11.08 40.92 38.55
C LEU A 102 10.55 40.42 37.21
N VAL A 103 9.80 39.31 37.21
CA VAL A 103 9.30 38.60 36.01
C VAL A 103 7.84 38.17 36.20
N PRO A 104 7.08 37.79 35.16
CA PRO A 104 5.76 37.19 35.34
C PRO A 104 5.84 35.80 35.96
N ALA A 105 4.77 35.37 36.64
CA ALA A 105 4.66 34.01 37.19
C ALA A 105 4.81 32.93 36.10
N LEU A 106 4.49 33.27 34.84
CA LEU A 106 4.73 32.49 33.64
C LEU A 106 6.17 31.97 33.51
N GLU A 107 7.19 32.70 34.00
CA GLU A 107 8.59 32.23 33.92
C GLU A 107 8.83 30.94 34.73
N ARG A 108 7.97 30.57 35.68
CA ARG A 108 8.03 29.26 36.38
C ARG A 108 7.93 28.08 35.41
N LEU A 109 7.25 28.23 34.27
CA LEU A 109 7.18 27.20 33.23
C LEU A 109 8.55 26.88 32.60
N SER A 110 9.55 27.78 32.74
CA SER A 110 10.93 27.52 32.29
C SER A 110 11.71 26.53 33.18
N LEU A 111 11.17 26.18 34.35
CA LEU A 111 11.84 25.36 35.36
C LEU A 111 11.44 23.88 35.31
N ARG A 112 10.41 23.51 34.54
CA ARG A 112 9.90 22.14 34.42
C ARG A 112 9.95 21.67 32.97
N GLN A 113 10.50 20.48 32.77
CA GLN A 113 10.62 19.77 31.50
C GLN A 113 9.84 18.47 31.61
N ASN A 114 9.11 18.07 30.56
CA ASN A 114 8.22 16.91 30.63
C ASN A 114 8.15 16.14 29.30
N SER A 115 7.65 14.91 29.39
CA SER A 115 7.15 14.14 28.24
C SER A 115 5.78 13.61 28.60
N ARG A 116 4.73 14.01 27.86
CA ARG A 116 3.34 13.65 28.14
C ARG A 116 2.42 13.86 26.93
N ILE A 117 1.25 13.24 26.99
CA ILE A 117 0.25 13.22 25.92
C ILE A 117 -0.99 14.02 26.34
N PHE A 118 -1.48 14.87 25.45
CA PHE A 118 -2.81 15.47 25.50
C PHE A 118 -3.66 14.90 24.36
N GLN A 119 -4.91 14.52 24.65
CA GLN A 119 -5.86 13.96 23.69
C GLN A 119 -7.20 14.66 23.81
N LEU A 120 -7.88 14.82 22.67
CA LEU A 120 -9.23 15.41 22.57
C LEU A 120 -9.34 16.78 23.29
N LYS A 121 -8.34 17.65 23.09
CA LYS A 121 -8.30 19.00 23.66
C LYS A 121 -7.93 20.05 22.63
N THR A 122 -8.54 21.22 22.76
CA THR A 122 -8.14 22.45 22.06
C THR A 122 -6.86 23.01 22.70
N VAL A 123 -6.13 23.87 22.00
CA VAL A 123 -4.92 24.49 22.56
C VAL A 123 -5.21 25.36 23.80
N PRO A 124 -6.26 26.21 23.86
CA PRO A 124 -6.58 26.95 25.08
C PRO A 124 -6.80 26.07 26.33
N GLU A 125 -7.38 24.86 26.18
CA GLU A 125 -7.50 23.89 27.28
C GLU A 125 -6.14 23.31 27.69
N ILE A 126 -5.28 22.98 26.71
CA ILE A 126 -3.92 22.46 26.99
C ILE A 126 -3.09 23.53 27.73
N LEU A 127 -3.13 24.78 27.27
CA LEU A 127 -2.44 25.89 27.93
C LEU A 127 -3.00 26.16 29.32
N SER A 128 -4.32 26.09 29.50
CA SER A 128 -4.98 26.20 30.81
C SER A 128 -4.45 25.18 31.82
N ILE A 129 -4.33 23.91 31.42
CA ILE A 129 -3.79 22.83 32.28
C ILE A 129 -2.33 23.14 32.66
N VAL A 130 -1.50 23.51 31.69
CA VAL A 130 -0.07 23.82 31.90
C VAL A 130 0.12 24.99 32.87
N LEU A 131 -0.74 26.02 32.80
CA LEU A 131 -0.72 27.19 33.69
C LEU A 131 -1.19 26.86 35.11
N GLN A 132 -2.34 26.18 35.24
CA GLN A 132 -2.92 25.78 36.52
C GLN A 132 -2.00 24.85 37.33
N GLU A 133 -1.27 23.95 36.65
CA GLU A 133 -0.28 23.06 37.27
C GLU A 133 0.90 23.79 37.95
N MET A 134 1.13 25.07 37.64
CA MET A 134 2.10 25.94 38.32
C MET A 134 1.44 27.04 39.16
N GLY A 135 0.15 26.91 39.45
CA GLY A 135 -0.62 27.87 40.26
C GLY A 135 -0.92 29.20 39.55
N ILE A 136 -0.77 29.27 38.23
CA ILE A 136 -1.09 30.47 37.44
C ILE A 136 -2.57 30.41 37.08
N ASN A 137 -3.40 31.08 37.87
CA ASN A 137 -4.86 31.08 37.73
C ASN A 137 -5.40 32.35 37.04
N ASP A 138 -4.72 33.49 37.18
CA ASP A 138 -5.07 34.75 36.54
C ASP A 138 -4.67 34.76 35.05
N TYR A 139 -5.48 34.12 34.21
CA TYR A 139 -5.33 34.17 32.75
C TYR A 139 -6.68 34.29 32.04
N ALA A 140 -6.66 34.82 30.80
CA ALA A 140 -7.84 35.03 29.97
C ALA A 140 -7.54 34.77 28.49
N PHE A 141 -8.56 34.39 27.72
CA PHE A 141 -8.49 34.18 26.28
C PHE A 141 -9.53 35.07 25.57
N SER A 142 -9.08 35.92 24.65
CA SER A 142 -9.92 36.77 23.80
C SER A 142 -9.65 36.44 22.33
N LEU A 143 -10.30 35.38 21.85
CA LEU A 143 -10.07 34.77 20.56
C LEU A 143 -11.24 35.05 19.61
N LYS A 144 -10.95 35.40 18.35
CA LYS A 144 -11.94 35.48 17.27
C LYS A 144 -12.14 34.15 16.55
N ARG A 145 -11.14 33.27 16.56
CA ARG A 145 -11.15 31.94 15.92
C ARG A 145 -11.31 30.84 16.97
N GLU A 146 -12.26 29.95 16.74
CA GLU A 146 -12.35 28.68 17.46
C GLU A 146 -11.13 27.80 17.13
N CYS A 147 -10.39 27.39 18.16
CA CYS A 147 -9.24 26.50 18.01
C CYS A 147 -9.72 25.05 17.86
N ALA A 148 -9.24 24.33 16.85
CA ALA A 148 -9.65 22.95 16.60
C ALA A 148 -9.22 22.01 17.74
N GLN A 149 -10.06 21.04 18.07
CA GLN A 149 -9.74 19.98 19.03
C GLN A 149 -8.69 19.03 18.41
N ARG A 150 -7.56 18.84 19.10
CA ARG A 150 -6.47 17.97 18.63
C ARG A 150 -6.74 16.52 19.07
N GLU A 151 -6.80 15.58 18.12
CA GLU A 151 -6.92 14.13 18.42
C GLU A 151 -5.75 13.66 19.30
N PHE A 152 -4.55 14.17 19.01
CA PHE A 152 -3.31 13.83 19.69
C PHE A 152 -2.36 15.04 19.67
N CYS A 153 -1.79 15.41 20.80
CA CYS A 153 -0.74 16.41 20.88
C CYS A 153 0.23 16.07 22.02
N VAL A 154 1.52 16.05 21.73
CA VAL A 154 2.56 15.58 22.65
C VAL A 154 3.44 16.75 23.08
N GLN A 155 3.68 16.84 24.38
CA GLN A 155 4.84 17.55 24.93
C GLN A 155 5.98 16.53 24.99
N TYR A 156 7.12 16.77 24.34
CA TYR A 156 8.19 15.76 24.26
C TYR A 156 9.58 16.35 24.55
N ARG A 157 10.13 16.01 25.72
CA ARG A 157 11.48 16.43 26.18
C ARG A 157 11.72 17.95 26.14
N GLU A 158 10.65 18.75 26.15
CA GLU A 158 10.68 20.22 26.08
C GLU A 158 10.21 20.82 27.42
N THR A 159 10.56 22.09 27.68
CA THR A 159 10.06 22.79 28.87
C THR A 159 8.58 23.13 28.70
N ASP A 160 7.85 23.37 29.80
CA ASP A 160 6.46 23.83 29.70
C ASP A 160 6.36 25.21 29.01
N ILE A 161 7.38 26.07 29.12
CA ILE A 161 7.37 27.39 28.48
C ILE A 161 7.61 27.28 26.97
N ASP A 162 8.57 26.46 26.53
CA ASP A 162 8.82 26.23 25.11
C ASP A 162 7.60 25.52 24.47
N PHE A 163 6.96 24.58 25.17
CA PHE A 163 5.70 23.95 24.77
C PHE A 163 4.55 24.96 24.60
N LEU A 164 4.39 25.88 25.57
CA LEU A 164 3.38 26.93 25.52
C LEU A 164 3.62 27.88 24.34
N HIS A 165 4.86 28.35 24.12
CA HIS A 165 5.18 29.23 22.99
C HIS A 165 5.02 28.53 21.64
N ARG A 166 5.40 27.24 21.55
CA ARG A 166 5.20 26.42 20.37
C ARG A 166 3.72 26.30 20.01
N LEU A 167 2.87 25.91 20.95
CA LEU A 167 1.42 25.79 20.71
C LEU A 167 0.74 27.14 20.46
N ALA A 168 1.18 28.21 21.16
CA ALA A 168 0.68 29.55 20.92
C ALA A 168 0.99 30.00 19.49
N ALA A 169 2.25 29.89 19.04
CA ALA A 169 2.64 30.27 17.69
C ALA A 169 2.02 29.39 16.59
N GLU A 170 1.83 28.08 16.83
CA GLU A 170 1.09 27.19 15.92
C GLU A 170 -0.35 27.67 15.66
N GLU A 171 -1.07 28.11 16.70
CA GLU A 171 -2.44 28.65 16.60
C GLU A 171 -2.49 30.17 16.36
N GLY A 172 -1.33 30.84 16.23
CA GLY A 172 -1.20 32.29 16.03
C GLY A 172 -1.47 33.15 17.27
N LEU A 173 -1.63 32.54 18.44
CA LEU A 173 -1.87 33.24 19.71
C LEU A 173 -0.66 34.09 20.12
N VAL A 174 -0.94 35.29 20.60
CA VAL A 174 0.01 36.17 21.28
C VAL A 174 -0.50 36.49 22.69
N TYR A 175 0.41 36.80 23.62
CA TYR A 175 0.02 37.13 25.00
C TYR A 175 0.67 38.42 25.52
N HIS A 176 -0.02 39.11 26.42
CA HIS A 176 0.52 40.22 27.19
C HIS A 176 0.02 40.16 28.65
N PHE A 177 0.46 41.08 29.49
CA PHE A 177 0.07 41.15 30.89
C PHE A 177 -0.75 42.40 31.19
N ILE A 178 -1.88 42.21 31.87
CA ILE A 178 -2.69 43.29 32.42
C ILE A 178 -2.32 43.41 33.91
N HIS A 179 -1.76 44.56 34.31
CA HIS A 179 -1.33 44.79 35.69
C HIS A 179 -2.43 45.49 36.49
N GLU A 180 -2.93 44.81 37.51
CA GLU A 180 -3.87 45.34 38.50
C GLU A 180 -3.17 45.44 39.86
N GLU A 181 -3.87 45.93 40.89
CA GLU A 181 -3.29 46.04 42.22
C GLU A 181 -3.17 44.65 42.87
N GLY A 182 -1.94 44.23 43.18
CA GLY A 182 -1.64 42.92 43.79
C GLY A 182 -1.69 41.71 42.85
N LYS A 183 -1.90 41.88 41.53
CA LYS A 183 -1.90 40.77 40.55
C LYS A 183 -1.52 41.17 39.13
N HIS A 184 -1.14 40.18 38.32
CA HIS A 184 -1.00 40.33 36.87
C HIS A 184 -1.82 39.25 36.16
N THR A 185 -2.64 39.64 35.19
CA THR A 185 -3.46 38.71 34.40
C THR A 185 -2.77 38.42 33.06
N LEU A 186 -2.56 37.15 32.73
CA LEU A 186 -2.01 36.70 31.46
C LEU A 186 -3.11 36.67 30.39
N PHE A 187 -3.08 37.60 29.43
CA PHE A 187 -4.13 37.76 28.43
C PHE A 187 -3.68 37.27 27.05
N PHE A 188 -4.31 36.21 26.53
CA PHE A 188 -4.09 35.66 25.20
C PHE A 188 -5.08 36.24 24.17
N SER A 189 -4.59 36.52 22.96
CA SER A 189 -5.37 37.01 21.82
C SER A 189 -4.86 36.45 20.49
N ASP A 190 -5.74 36.31 19.50
CA ASP A 190 -5.41 35.86 18.13
C ASP A 190 -5.51 36.97 17.06
N ASP A 191 -5.81 38.21 17.44
CA ASP A 191 -6.04 39.33 16.52
C ASP A 191 -5.78 40.67 17.23
N SER A 192 -5.10 41.61 16.56
CA SER A 192 -4.71 42.90 17.16
C SER A 192 -5.87 43.88 17.42
N GLN A 193 -7.08 43.57 16.95
CA GLN A 193 -8.30 44.26 17.38
C GLN A 193 -8.80 43.82 18.76
N SER A 194 -8.50 42.59 19.19
CA SER A 194 -8.82 42.08 20.54
C SER A 194 -7.91 42.66 21.64
N LEU A 195 -6.88 43.44 21.27
CA LEU A 195 -6.00 44.14 22.19
C LEU A 195 -6.62 45.44 22.72
N ILE A 196 -6.41 45.69 24.01
CA ILE A 196 -6.98 46.82 24.74
C ILE A 196 -6.45 48.15 24.19
N LYS A 197 -7.36 49.06 23.83
CA LYS A 197 -7.04 50.44 23.43
C LYS A 197 -7.03 51.38 24.64
N ARG A 198 -6.02 52.25 24.73
CA ARG A 198 -6.00 53.37 25.68
C ARG A 198 -7.11 54.37 25.36
N GLU A 199 -7.84 54.83 26.38
CA GLU A 199 -8.86 55.89 26.25
C GLU A 199 -8.25 57.23 25.83
N THR A 200 -7.05 57.54 26.34
CA THR A 200 -6.33 58.79 26.07
C THR A 200 -5.36 58.61 24.90
N PRO A 201 -5.46 59.43 23.82
CA PRO A 201 -4.40 59.55 22.82
C PRO A 201 -3.08 60.03 23.44
N ILE A 202 -1.97 59.80 22.74
CA ILE A 202 -0.64 60.26 23.15
C ILE A 202 -0.14 61.31 22.14
N PRO A 203 0.20 62.54 22.58
CA PRO A 203 0.70 63.58 21.68
C PRO A 203 2.16 63.33 21.27
N TYR A 204 2.49 63.73 20.05
CA TYR A 204 3.84 63.81 19.55
C TYR A 204 4.42 65.23 19.72
N ASN A 205 5.51 65.36 20.48
CA ASN A 205 6.12 66.65 20.74
C ASN A 205 6.99 67.10 19.55
N THR A 206 6.46 68.06 18.79
CA THR A 206 7.12 68.70 17.65
C THR A 206 8.18 69.73 18.03
N LEU A 207 8.23 70.17 19.31
CA LEU A 207 9.10 71.23 19.78
C LEU A 207 10.46 70.70 20.23
N ALA A 208 11.50 70.92 19.42
CA ALA A 208 12.88 70.58 19.75
C ALA A 208 13.36 71.31 21.03
N GLY A 209 13.28 70.62 22.18
CA GLY A 209 13.62 71.15 23.50
C GLY A 209 12.46 71.72 24.32
N GLY A 210 11.22 71.68 23.81
CA GLY A 210 10.03 72.12 24.55
C GLY A 210 9.59 71.09 25.59
N VAL A 211 9.45 71.49 26.85
CA VAL A 211 8.90 70.62 27.92
C VAL A 211 7.38 70.77 27.96
N MET A 212 6.66 69.83 27.37
CA MET A 212 5.21 69.68 27.58
C MET A 212 4.92 69.19 29.00
N GLU A 213 3.78 69.58 29.57
CA GLU A 213 3.36 69.10 30.91
C GLU A 213 2.84 67.66 30.85
N SER A 214 2.01 67.30 29.88
CA SER A 214 1.59 65.92 29.61
C SER A 214 2.78 65.06 29.14
N PRO A 215 2.77 63.73 29.37
CA PRO A 215 3.76 62.84 28.75
C PRO A 215 3.50 62.72 27.23
N TYR A 216 4.57 62.56 26.45
CA TYR A 216 4.56 62.66 24.98
C TYR A 216 5.52 61.68 24.30
N VAL A 217 5.31 61.40 23.02
CA VAL A 217 6.32 60.77 22.14
C VAL A 217 7.28 61.87 21.66
N SER A 218 8.59 61.63 21.76
CA SER A 218 9.64 62.60 21.44
C SER A 218 10.47 62.26 20.19
N GLN A 219 10.38 61.02 19.72
CA GLN A 219 10.95 60.54 18.48
C GLN A 219 10.10 59.40 17.96
N LEU A 220 9.82 59.40 16.65
CA LEU A 220 9.26 58.26 15.92
C LEU A 220 10.09 58.05 14.64
N THR A 221 10.19 56.81 14.18
CA THR A 221 10.88 56.44 12.93
C THR A 221 10.19 55.20 12.39
N GLN A 222 9.50 55.34 11.26
CA GLN A 222 8.85 54.23 10.56
C GLN A 222 9.89 53.44 9.74
N HIS A 223 9.74 52.11 9.68
CA HIS A 223 10.58 51.21 8.91
C HIS A 223 9.71 50.33 8.02
N SER A 224 10.12 50.17 6.76
CA SER A 224 9.49 49.28 5.78
C SER A 224 10.56 48.43 5.11
N GLN A 225 10.35 47.12 5.00
CA GLN A 225 11.31 46.20 4.37
C GLN A 225 10.63 45.13 3.51
N THR A 226 11.39 44.55 2.58
CA THR A 226 10.92 43.48 1.70
C THR A 226 10.83 42.16 2.45
N GLU A 227 9.66 41.55 2.48
CA GLU A 227 9.42 40.25 3.14
C GLU A 227 8.79 39.22 2.19
N VAL A 228 8.56 38.00 2.68
CA VAL A 228 7.78 36.96 1.98
C VAL A 228 6.48 37.54 1.42
N SER A 229 6.18 37.28 0.13
CA SER A 229 5.01 37.85 -0.54
C SER A 229 3.76 36.96 -0.43
N HIS A 230 3.96 35.65 -0.34
CA HIS A 230 2.91 34.64 -0.19
C HIS A 230 3.47 33.38 0.45
N SER A 231 2.61 32.62 1.12
CA SER A 231 2.95 31.30 1.66
C SER A 231 2.03 30.21 1.14
N ALA A 232 2.60 29.02 0.96
CA ALA A 232 1.94 27.83 0.46
C ALA A 232 2.23 26.65 1.39
N LEU A 233 1.18 26.05 1.95
CA LEU A 233 1.28 24.86 2.81
C LEU A 233 0.56 23.68 2.18
N GLN A 234 1.11 22.48 2.34
CA GLN A 234 0.50 21.22 1.91
C GLN A 234 0.63 20.15 2.99
N ASP A 235 -0.35 19.25 3.10
CA ASP A 235 -0.30 18.12 4.04
C ASP A 235 -1.06 16.92 3.46
N TYR A 236 -0.84 15.73 4.03
CA TYR A 236 -1.43 14.47 3.61
C TYR A 236 -2.35 13.90 4.69
N SER A 237 -3.49 13.33 4.26
CA SER A 237 -4.34 12.51 5.11
C SER A 237 -4.59 11.16 4.47
N PHE A 238 -4.29 10.08 5.19
CA PHE A 238 -4.56 8.72 4.71
C PHE A 238 -6.06 8.43 4.57
N LYS A 239 -6.92 9.22 5.23
CA LYS A 239 -8.40 9.19 5.08
C LYS A 239 -8.90 9.91 3.81
N LYS A 240 -8.06 10.74 3.16
CA LYS A 240 -8.33 11.42 1.88
C LYS A 240 -7.07 11.42 1.00
N PRO A 241 -6.55 10.23 0.59
CA PRO A 241 -5.17 10.11 0.09
C PRO A 241 -4.92 10.74 -1.28
N SER A 242 -5.97 11.10 -2.03
CA SER A 242 -5.91 11.84 -3.29
C SER A 242 -6.01 13.37 -3.11
N TYR A 243 -6.22 13.86 -1.89
CA TYR A 243 -6.38 15.28 -1.58
C TYR A 243 -5.10 15.82 -0.92
N SER A 244 -4.50 16.85 -1.51
CA SER A 244 -3.20 17.40 -1.11
C SER A 244 -3.26 18.49 -0.03
N PHE A 245 -4.47 18.86 0.41
CA PHE A 245 -4.69 19.93 1.40
C PHE A 245 -3.87 21.20 1.10
N ALA A 246 -3.77 21.59 -0.19
CA ALA A 246 -2.97 22.73 -0.59
C ALA A 246 -3.69 24.04 -0.26
N GLN A 247 -3.02 24.88 0.55
CA GLN A 247 -3.54 26.19 0.97
C GLN A 247 -2.53 27.28 0.60
N GLN A 248 -3.04 28.44 0.17
CA GLN A 248 -2.24 29.61 -0.22
C GLN A 248 -2.78 30.88 0.44
N ALA A 249 -1.87 31.81 0.77
CA ALA A 249 -2.16 33.10 1.38
C ALA A 249 -1.23 34.15 0.77
N GLN A 250 -1.77 35.35 0.46
CA GLN A 250 -1.04 36.43 -0.20
C GLN A 250 -0.95 37.65 0.73
N GLY A 251 0.22 38.28 0.79
CA GLY A 251 0.42 39.51 1.56
C GLY A 251 -0.40 40.69 1.03
N ARG A 252 -0.49 41.74 1.85
CA ARG A 252 -1.14 43.02 1.52
C ARG A 252 -0.13 44.15 1.64
N GLU A 253 -0.41 45.26 0.95
CA GLU A 253 0.43 46.48 0.95
C GLU A 253 1.90 46.15 0.67
N MET A 254 2.16 45.75 -0.58
CA MET A 254 3.44 45.20 -1.05
C MET A 254 4.03 45.97 -2.24
N ASP A 255 3.54 47.17 -2.52
CA ASP A 255 3.84 47.91 -3.76
C ASP A 255 5.32 48.33 -3.88
N TYR A 256 6.06 48.26 -2.77
CA TYR A 256 7.52 48.46 -2.67
C TYR A 256 8.35 47.17 -2.88
N GLN A 257 7.72 46.01 -3.14
CA GLN A 257 8.40 44.72 -3.31
C GLN A 257 7.83 43.87 -4.46
N GLN A 258 8.53 42.80 -4.82
CA GLN A 258 8.01 41.82 -5.78
C GLN A 258 7.01 40.87 -5.12
N ALA A 259 6.03 40.41 -5.91
CA ALA A 259 5.02 39.44 -5.50
C ALA A 259 5.52 37.98 -5.55
N THR A 260 6.77 37.73 -5.96
CA THR A 260 7.34 36.41 -6.31
C THR A 260 8.05 35.66 -5.18
N TYR A 261 8.22 36.26 -4.00
CA TYR A 261 8.90 35.66 -2.86
C TYR A 261 8.01 34.65 -2.11
N GLU A 262 7.92 33.43 -2.64
CA GLU A 262 7.16 32.31 -2.04
C GLU A 262 7.85 31.73 -0.79
N HIS A 263 7.05 31.43 0.25
CA HIS A 263 7.41 30.51 1.32
C HIS A 263 6.59 29.21 1.18
N PHE A 264 7.22 28.13 0.71
CA PHE A 264 6.60 26.79 0.67
C PHE A 264 7.08 25.92 1.84
N ASP A 265 6.16 25.21 2.49
CA ASP A 265 6.47 24.29 3.61
C ASP A 265 5.47 23.12 3.70
N ALA A 266 5.95 21.94 4.10
CA ALA A 266 5.18 20.71 4.24
C ALA A 266 5.85 19.74 5.22
N PRO A 267 5.12 19.08 6.13
CA PRO A 267 3.66 19.05 6.24
C PRO A 267 3.07 20.27 6.96
N GLY A 268 1.99 20.83 6.41
CA GLY A 268 1.29 21.99 6.96
C GLY A 268 0.58 21.77 8.31
N ARG A 269 0.48 20.53 8.79
CA ARG A 269 -0.08 20.12 10.10
C ARG A 269 -1.59 20.24 10.28
N PHE A 270 -2.36 20.26 9.19
CA PHE A 270 -3.83 20.28 9.18
C PHE A 270 -4.43 19.17 8.32
N LYS A 271 -5.66 18.74 8.63
CA LYS A 271 -6.39 17.66 7.92
C LYS A 271 -7.77 18.13 7.40
N ASP A 272 -7.97 19.44 7.37
CA ASP A 272 -9.15 20.15 6.89
C ASP A 272 -8.74 21.54 6.35
N ASP A 273 -9.60 22.15 5.53
CA ASP A 273 -9.28 23.39 4.83
C ASP A 273 -9.57 24.67 5.64
N VAL A 274 -10.25 24.57 6.79
CA VAL A 274 -10.55 25.71 7.65
C VAL A 274 -9.33 26.00 8.53
N SER A 275 -8.85 24.98 9.25
CA SER A 275 -7.58 25.03 9.99
C SER A 275 -6.41 25.33 9.05
N GLY A 276 -6.39 24.74 7.85
CA GLY A 276 -5.31 24.95 6.89
C GLY A 276 -5.19 26.38 6.37
N LYS A 277 -6.31 27.05 6.11
CA LYS A 277 -6.31 28.47 5.75
C LYS A 277 -5.85 29.35 6.90
N ALA A 278 -6.30 29.05 8.13
CA ALA A 278 -5.87 29.77 9.32
C ALA A 278 -4.36 29.63 9.55
N PHE A 279 -3.82 28.40 9.59
CA PHE A 279 -2.39 28.15 9.83
C PHE A 279 -1.50 28.77 8.74
N ASN A 280 -1.93 28.76 7.48
CA ASN A 280 -1.18 29.40 6.41
C ASN A 280 -1.19 30.94 6.50
N GLN A 281 -2.35 31.54 6.85
CA GLN A 281 -2.45 32.98 7.09
C GLN A 281 -1.60 33.41 8.29
N ILE A 282 -1.63 32.64 9.40
CA ILE A 282 -0.80 32.85 10.59
C ILE A 282 0.70 32.77 10.24
N ARG A 283 1.11 31.79 9.43
CA ARG A 283 2.49 31.65 8.96
C ARG A 283 2.93 32.86 8.14
N LEU A 284 2.08 33.35 7.23
CA LEU A 284 2.36 34.55 6.43
C LEU A 284 2.47 35.81 7.29
N GLU A 285 1.58 35.98 8.27
CA GLU A 285 1.57 37.13 9.18
C GLU A 285 2.83 37.15 10.05
N TYR A 286 3.30 35.99 10.52
CA TYR A 286 4.62 35.87 11.16
C TYR A 286 5.75 36.29 10.21
N LEU A 287 5.79 35.72 8.98
CA LEU A 287 6.81 36.00 7.97
C LEU A 287 6.79 37.45 7.44
N ARG A 288 5.76 38.24 7.77
CA ARG A 288 5.64 39.66 7.40
C ARG A 288 5.55 40.60 8.61
N ARG A 289 5.74 40.11 9.85
CA ARG A 289 5.50 40.92 11.06
C ARG A 289 6.44 42.12 11.19
N GLU A 290 7.64 42.03 10.61
CA GLU A 290 8.64 43.11 10.58
C GLU A 290 8.54 43.99 9.31
N ALA A 291 7.66 43.66 8.36
CA ALA A 291 7.57 44.34 7.05
C ALA A 291 7.24 45.83 7.16
N ARG A 292 6.50 46.23 8.20
CA ARG A 292 6.06 47.60 8.52
C ARG A 292 6.05 47.78 10.04
N THR A 293 7.07 48.43 10.58
CA THR A 293 7.20 48.71 12.03
C THR A 293 7.49 50.19 12.25
N ALA A 294 7.42 50.65 13.51
CA ALA A 294 7.94 51.96 13.88
C ALA A 294 8.67 51.90 15.23
N SER A 295 9.86 52.48 15.30
CA SER A 295 10.64 52.61 16.54
C SER A 295 10.58 54.03 17.08
N GLY A 296 10.49 54.22 18.40
CA GLY A 296 10.41 55.56 18.97
C GLY A 296 10.90 55.69 20.41
N LYS A 297 10.77 56.90 20.95
CA LYS A 297 11.15 57.28 22.33
C LYS A 297 10.05 58.12 22.96
N SER A 298 9.81 57.93 24.25
CA SER A 298 8.80 58.69 25.01
C SER A 298 9.16 58.80 26.50
N ASN A 299 8.46 59.68 27.22
CA ASN A 299 8.40 59.71 28.67
C ASN A 299 7.04 59.23 29.21
N HIS A 300 6.18 58.66 28.36
CA HIS A 300 4.83 58.22 28.72
C HIS A 300 4.85 56.88 29.48
N PRO A 301 4.40 56.83 30.75
CA PRO A 301 4.56 55.65 31.60
C PRO A 301 3.61 54.51 31.22
N GLY A 302 2.39 54.82 30.76
CA GLY A 302 1.40 53.84 30.30
C GLY A 302 1.58 53.32 28.87
N LEU A 303 2.81 53.33 28.34
CA LEU A 303 3.17 52.60 27.12
C LEU A 303 3.69 51.22 27.54
N GLN A 304 2.89 50.18 27.32
CA GLN A 304 3.17 48.80 27.73
C GLN A 304 2.90 47.82 26.59
N ALA A 305 3.61 46.69 26.56
CA ALA A 305 3.50 45.75 25.44
C ALA A 305 2.10 45.11 25.35
N GLY A 306 1.63 44.89 24.12
CA GLY A 306 0.25 44.46 23.82
C GLY A 306 -0.81 45.56 23.93
N THR A 307 -0.46 46.78 24.37
CA THR A 307 -1.40 47.91 24.42
C THR A 307 -1.55 48.57 23.04
N LYS A 308 -2.77 48.94 22.68
CA LYS A 308 -3.09 49.78 21.51
C LYS A 308 -3.28 51.25 21.93
N PHE A 309 -2.76 52.21 21.19
CA PHE A 309 -2.95 53.63 21.45
C PHE A 309 -3.07 54.44 20.16
N ASP A 310 -3.72 55.60 20.26
CA ASP A 310 -3.84 56.58 19.18
C ASP A 310 -2.71 57.62 19.30
N LEU A 311 -1.94 57.84 18.24
CA LEU A 311 -0.91 58.88 18.16
C LEU A 311 -1.49 60.12 17.51
N GLN A 312 -1.26 61.30 18.11
CA GLN A 312 -1.74 62.58 17.57
C GLN A 312 -0.60 63.62 17.54
N GLU A 313 -0.84 64.76 16.88
CA GLU A 313 0.08 65.91 16.77
C GLU A 313 1.39 65.65 15.99
N HIS A 314 1.51 64.52 15.28
CA HIS A 314 2.64 64.27 14.37
C HIS A 314 2.50 65.06 13.05
N LEU A 315 3.61 65.55 12.50
CA LEU A 315 3.64 66.40 11.30
C LEU A 315 3.36 65.65 9.99
N ASP A 316 3.65 64.35 9.95
CA ASP A 316 3.22 63.44 8.90
C ASP A 316 1.96 62.72 9.37
N ASP A 317 0.86 62.98 8.66
CA ASP A 317 -0.48 62.50 8.98
C ASP A 317 -0.62 60.98 8.89
N SER A 318 0.23 60.31 8.09
CA SER A 318 0.24 58.84 8.00
C SER A 318 0.63 58.15 9.33
N ALA A 319 1.26 58.89 10.24
CA ALA A 319 1.59 58.44 11.58
C ALA A 319 0.50 58.72 12.63
N ASN A 320 -0.45 59.62 12.36
CA ASN A 320 -1.55 59.96 13.27
C ASN A 320 -2.65 58.88 13.19
N ARG A 321 -2.41 57.75 13.86
CA ARG A 321 -3.24 56.53 13.76
C ARG A 321 -3.13 55.65 15.00
N ASP A 322 -3.96 54.61 15.03
CA ASP A 322 -3.83 53.52 15.99
C ASP A 322 -2.57 52.68 15.72
N TRP A 323 -1.74 52.56 16.77
CA TRP A 323 -0.55 51.72 16.84
C TRP A 323 -0.67 50.69 17.96
N VAL A 324 -0.10 49.51 17.77
CA VAL A 324 0.06 48.47 18.80
C VAL A 324 1.52 48.42 19.24
N VAL A 325 1.74 48.43 20.56
CA VAL A 325 3.07 48.32 21.17
C VAL A 325 3.52 46.86 21.17
N VAL A 326 4.60 46.54 20.45
CA VAL A 326 5.18 45.18 20.37
C VAL A 326 6.29 44.99 21.40
N GLN A 327 7.10 46.02 21.66
CA GLN A 327 8.20 45.95 22.63
C GLN A 327 8.43 47.32 23.30
N VAL A 328 8.82 47.33 24.57
CA VAL A 328 9.23 48.54 25.30
C VAL A 328 10.47 48.28 26.14
N HIS A 329 11.42 49.21 26.11
CA HIS A 329 12.55 49.29 27.02
C HIS A 329 12.36 50.48 27.96
N HIS A 330 12.14 50.22 29.24
CA HIS A 330 11.91 51.22 30.28
C HIS A 330 13.21 51.52 31.02
N GLN A 331 13.49 52.80 31.30
CA GLN A 331 14.58 53.21 32.18
C GLN A 331 14.08 54.22 33.21
N GLY A 332 14.17 53.86 34.49
CA GLY A 332 13.88 54.76 35.62
C GLY A 332 15.12 54.98 36.48
N ARG A 333 15.37 56.23 36.91
CA ARG A 333 16.46 56.61 37.80
C ARG A 333 15.98 57.57 38.89
N GLN A 334 16.32 57.28 40.14
CA GLN A 334 15.97 58.06 41.34
C GLN A 334 17.22 58.29 42.19
N PRO A 335 18.13 59.21 41.81
CA PRO A 335 19.38 59.47 42.54
C PRO A 335 19.16 59.90 44.00
N GLN A 336 18.01 60.53 44.27
CA GLN A 336 17.58 61.02 45.59
C GLN A 336 17.19 59.89 46.56
N ALA A 337 17.13 58.63 46.12
CA ALA A 337 16.78 57.46 46.92
C ALA A 337 17.75 57.16 48.09
N LEU A 338 18.95 57.75 48.08
CA LEU A 338 19.99 57.52 49.10
C LEU A 338 20.15 58.67 50.09
N GLU A 339 19.24 59.66 50.06
CA GLU A 339 19.24 60.83 50.95
C GLU A 339 20.62 61.52 50.99
N GLU A 340 21.39 61.35 52.08
CA GLU A 340 22.70 61.96 52.31
C GLU A 340 23.82 61.36 51.44
N GLU A 341 23.68 60.09 51.00
CA GLU A 341 24.59 59.43 50.04
C GLU A 341 24.12 59.65 48.57
N GLY A 342 23.14 60.53 48.34
CA GLY A 342 22.49 60.77 47.04
C GLY A 342 23.34 61.57 46.04
N GLY A 343 23.40 61.11 44.79
CA GLY A 343 23.99 61.87 43.68
C GLY A 343 23.08 63.02 43.23
N SER A 344 23.67 64.16 42.84
CA SER A 344 22.92 65.34 42.41
C SER A 344 22.12 65.08 41.12
N GLY A 345 20.79 65.02 41.22
CA GLY A 345 19.89 64.86 40.07
C GLY A 345 18.42 64.83 40.46
N ALA A 346 17.54 64.95 39.47
CA ALA A 346 16.10 64.71 39.62
C ALA A 346 15.75 63.24 39.33
N THR A 347 14.59 62.78 39.79
CA THR A 347 14.02 61.50 39.32
C THR A 347 13.65 61.61 37.84
N THR A 348 14.11 60.67 37.02
CA THR A 348 13.86 60.65 35.58
C THR A 348 13.31 59.31 35.12
N TYR A 349 12.38 59.35 34.18
CA TYR A 349 11.87 58.19 33.44
C TYR A 349 11.91 58.47 31.94
N SER A 350 12.28 57.46 31.17
CA SER A 350 12.16 57.43 29.71
C SER A 350 11.97 56.00 29.22
N ASN A 351 11.36 55.83 28.05
CA ASN A 351 11.33 54.55 27.35
C ASN A 351 11.72 54.68 25.88
N GLN A 352 12.04 53.52 25.29
CA GLN A 352 12.19 53.31 23.85
C GLN A 352 11.24 52.17 23.48
N PHE A 353 10.61 52.21 22.31
CA PHE A 353 9.56 51.25 21.96
C PHE A 353 9.58 50.86 20.48
N THR A 354 8.97 49.72 20.19
CA THR A 354 8.70 49.21 18.83
C THR A 354 7.19 49.00 18.67
N LEU A 355 6.63 49.51 17.58
CA LEU A 355 5.20 49.48 17.24
C LEU A 355 4.96 48.74 15.93
N ILE A 356 3.74 48.25 15.75
CA ILE A 356 3.15 47.98 14.43
C ILE A 356 1.84 48.76 14.22
N PRO A 357 1.43 49.02 12.96
CA PRO A 357 0.10 49.53 12.65
C PRO A 357 -1.00 48.59 13.18
N ALA A 358 -2.06 49.14 13.82
CA ALA A 358 -3.09 48.32 14.49
C ALA A 358 -4.06 47.54 13.58
N ASP A 359 -3.95 47.72 12.26
CA ASP A 359 -4.63 46.95 11.20
C ASP A 359 -3.84 45.69 10.76
N VAL A 360 -2.54 45.62 11.12
CA VAL A 360 -1.70 44.43 10.98
C VAL A 360 -1.81 43.60 12.27
N THR A 361 -1.80 42.27 12.16
CA THR A 361 -1.71 41.39 13.35
C THR A 361 -0.29 40.86 13.50
N TRP A 362 0.34 41.14 14.65
CA TRP A 362 1.64 40.57 15.01
C TRP A 362 1.51 39.10 15.41
N ARG A 363 2.54 38.29 15.15
CA ARG A 363 2.57 36.85 15.49
C ARG A 363 3.85 36.48 16.24
N ALA A 364 3.68 35.67 17.28
CA ALA A 364 4.76 35.07 18.05
C ALA A 364 5.68 34.21 17.15
N THR A 365 6.91 33.99 17.60
CA THR A 365 7.93 33.26 16.82
C THR A 365 7.63 31.74 16.84
N PRO A 366 7.42 31.08 15.69
CA PRO A 366 7.23 29.63 15.65
C PRO A 366 8.48 28.91 16.14
N GLN A 367 8.39 28.27 17.30
CA GLN A 367 9.44 27.42 17.84
C GLN A 367 9.54 26.13 17.02
N ALA A 368 10.76 25.62 16.83
CA ALA A 368 10.95 24.31 16.22
C ALA A 368 10.29 23.24 17.09
N LYS A 369 9.55 22.31 16.46
CA LYS A 369 9.02 21.15 17.18
C LYS A 369 10.16 20.30 17.74
N PRO A 370 10.03 19.76 18.96
CA PRO A 370 10.93 18.68 19.38
C PRO A 370 10.77 17.50 18.42
N GLN A 371 11.87 16.89 18.03
CA GLN A 371 11.87 15.69 17.19
C GLN A 371 12.24 14.47 18.03
N VAL A 372 11.70 13.31 17.67
CA VAL A 372 12.13 12.03 18.24
C VAL A 372 13.34 11.53 17.45
N ASP A 373 14.50 11.44 18.11
CA ASP A 373 15.81 11.10 17.51
C ASP A 373 15.83 9.76 16.73
N GLY A 374 14.92 8.84 17.07
CA GLY A 374 14.78 7.53 16.45
C GLY A 374 13.54 6.79 16.93
N PRO A 375 13.34 5.52 16.52
CA PRO A 375 12.18 4.75 16.95
C PRO A 375 12.18 4.46 18.45
N CYS A 376 11.00 4.49 19.06
CA CYS A 376 10.78 4.15 20.47
C CYS A 376 10.05 2.81 20.60
N MET A 377 10.24 2.10 21.71
CA MET A 377 9.39 0.96 22.07
C MET A 377 8.08 1.46 22.69
N ALA A 378 6.99 0.74 22.44
CA ALA A 378 5.71 0.92 23.11
C ALA A 378 5.00 -0.42 23.32
N LEU A 379 4.08 -0.48 24.27
CA LEU A 379 3.19 -1.62 24.47
C LEU A 379 1.84 -1.33 23.80
N VAL A 380 1.24 -2.36 23.21
CA VAL A 380 -0.11 -2.29 22.63
C VAL A 380 -1.15 -2.45 23.73
N VAL A 381 -2.17 -1.59 23.74
CA VAL A 381 -3.16 -1.48 24.82
C VAL A 381 -4.58 -1.34 24.28
N GLY A 382 -5.57 -1.62 25.14
CA GLY A 382 -7.00 -1.59 24.85
C GLY A 382 -7.81 -1.87 26.12
N PRO A 383 -9.12 -2.11 26.00
CA PRO A 383 -10.01 -2.35 27.13
C PRO A 383 -9.66 -3.62 27.91
N ASP A 384 -10.03 -3.66 29.18
CA ASP A 384 -9.87 -4.86 30.02
C ASP A 384 -10.70 -6.05 29.48
N GLY A 385 -10.15 -7.25 29.61
CA GLY A 385 -10.72 -8.49 29.08
C GLY A 385 -10.55 -8.72 27.56
N GLU A 386 -10.09 -7.74 26.78
CA GLU A 386 -9.85 -7.91 25.34
C GLU A 386 -8.44 -8.41 25.00
N GLU A 387 -8.33 -9.21 23.92
CA GLU A 387 -7.04 -9.62 23.36
C GLU A 387 -6.58 -8.71 22.19
N ILE A 388 -7.53 -8.17 21.41
CA ILE A 388 -7.27 -7.49 20.14
C ILE A 388 -8.13 -6.23 20.03
N PHE A 389 -7.51 -5.06 20.07
CA PHE A 389 -8.21 -3.78 19.96
C PHE A 389 -7.71 -2.98 18.76
N CYS A 390 -8.52 -2.93 17.69
CA CYS A 390 -8.20 -2.22 16.45
C CYS A 390 -9.42 -1.58 15.76
N ASP A 391 -9.16 -0.59 14.90
CA ASP A 391 -10.19 0.09 14.11
C ASP A 391 -10.35 -0.48 12.67
N GLU A 392 -11.25 0.12 11.89
CA GLU A 392 -11.51 -0.19 10.47
C GLU A 392 -10.27 -0.10 9.53
N HIS A 393 -9.17 0.48 10.02
CA HIS A 393 -7.92 0.63 9.29
C HIS A 393 -6.78 -0.25 9.84
N GLY A 394 -7.08 -1.15 10.79
CA GLY A 394 -6.08 -1.99 11.47
C GLY A 394 -5.11 -1.19 12.34
N ARG A 395 -5.51 0.01 12.80
CA ARG A 395 -4.74 0.81 13.77
C ARG A 395 -4.91 0.23 15.17
N VAL A 396 -3.91 0.39 16.02
CA VAL A 396 -3.95 -0.02 17.44
C VAL A 396 -3.73 1.18 18.36
N LYS A 397 -3.99 1.03 19.65
CA LYS A 397 -3.59 2.00 20.67
C LYS A 397 -2.34 1.53 21.42
N LEU A 398 -1.57 2.49 21.93
CA LEU A 398 -0.26 2.29 22.51
C LEU A 398 -0.13 2.99 23.88
N HIS A 399 0.67 2.42 24.76
CA HIS A 399 1.23 3.08 25.93
C HIS A 399 2.76 3.16 25.79
N PHE A 400 3.31 4.36 25.97
CA PHE A 400 4.74 4.62 25.84
C PHE A 400 5.43 4.56 27.21
N PRO A 401 6.63 3.96 27.35
CA PRO A 401 7.34 3.87 28.64
C PRO A 401 7.74 5.21 29.29
N TRP A 402 7.58 6.33 28.59
CA TRP A 402 7.79 7.67 29.10
C TRP A 402 6.48 8.41 29.46
N ASP A 403 5.32 7.85 29.11
CA ASP A 403 4.04 8.38 29.57
C ASP A 403 3.83 7.96 31.03
N ARG A 404 3.49 8.94 31.86
CA ARG A 404 3.29 8.81 33.31
C ARG A 404 1.87 9.20 33.74
N TYR A 405 0.99 9.46 32.76
CA TYR A 405 -0.33 10.04 32.97
C TYR A 405 -1.48 9.16 32.46
N SER A 406 -1.23 8.18 31.57
CA SER A 406 -2.20 7.12 31.24
C SER A 406 -2.08 5.90 32.17
N ASN A 407 -3.15 5.10 32.25
CA ASN A 407 -3.16 3.87 33.06
C ASN A 407 -2.65 2.63 32.29
N GLY A 408 -2.20 2.79 31.05
CA GLY A 408 -1.95 1.65 30.13
C GLY A 408 -3.21 1.06 29.51
N ASP A 409 -4.29 1.85 29.42
CA ASP A 409 -5.64 1.50 28.95
C ASP A 409 -5.92 1.98 27.50
N GLU A 410 -7.14 1.79 27.00
CA GLU A 410 -7.61 2.31 25.72
C GLU A 410 -7.67 3.84 25.61
N HIS A 411 -7.38 4.58 26.70
CA HIS A 411 -7.27 6.03 26.69
C HIS A 411 -5.81 6.51 26.56
N SER A 412 -4.82 5.61 26.53
CA SER A 412 -3.39 5.94 26.46
C SER A 412 -2.93 6.68 25.20
N SER A 413 -3.54 6.40 24.03
CA SER A 413 -3.16 7.09 22.79
C SER A 413 -4.29 7.27 21.78
N CYS A 414 -4.01 8.08 20.76
CA CYS A 414 -4.75 8.05 19.50
C CYS A 414 -4.55 6.71 18.77
N TRP A 415 -5.26 6.54 17.66
CA TRP A 415 -5.18 5.33 16.84
C TRP A 415 -3.97 5.34 15.90
N VAL A 416 -2.96 4.51 16.23
CA VAL A 416 -1.66 4.44 15.57
C VAL A 416 -1.66 3.42 14.43
N ARG A 417 -1.24 3.82 13.23
CA ARG A 417 -1.14 2.92 12.06
C ARG A 417 -0.04 1.87 12.23
N VAL A 418 -0.30 0.67 11.73
CA VAL A 418 0.62 -0.48 11.80
C VAL A 418 1.12 -0.85 10.41
N SER A 419 2.44 -0.77 10.22
CA SER A 419 3.13 -1.26 9.01
C SER A 419 2.91 -2.76 8.85
N GLN A 420 2.67 -3.19 7.61
CA GLN A 420 2.45 -4.58 7.22
C GLN A 420 3.52 -5.01 6.21
N GLY A 421 3.87 -6.30 6.19
CA GLY A 421 4.91 -6.82 5.29
C GLY A 421 4.61 -6.63 3.79
N TRP A 422 3.31 -6.53 3.43
CA TRP A 422 2.84 -6.15 2.10
C TRP A 422 1.42 -5.59 2.23
N ALA A 423 1.14 -4.42 1.64
CA ALA A 423 -0.21 -3.84 1.62
C ALA A 423 -0.57 -3.32 0.22
N GLY A 424 -1.80 -3.58 -0.21
CA GLY A 424 -2.36 -3.15 -1.48
C GLY A 424 -3.88 -3.00 -1.41
N SER A 425 -4.50 -2.59 -2.51
CA SER A 425 -5.95 -2.36 -2.58
C SER A 425 -6.72 -3.69 -2.50
N GLN A 426 -7.20 -4.05 -1.31
CA GLN A 426 -7.89 -5.31 -0.99
C GLN A 426 -7.02 -6.58 -1.16
N TYR A 427 -5.69 -6.46 -1.06
CA TYR A 427 -4.76 -7.60 -1.02
C TYR A 427 -3.49 -7.27 -0.22
N GLY A 428 -2.78 -8.30 0.24
CA GLY A 428 -1.51 -8.17 0.97
C GLY A 428 -1.46 -9.11 2.17
N MET A 429 -0.69 -8.71 3.18
CA MET A 429 -0.61 -9.34 4.49
C MET A 429 -1.29 -8.42 5.52
N ILE A 430 -2.04 -9.01 6.45
CA ILE A 430 -2.48 -8.31 7.65
C ILE A 430 -2.19 -9.18 8.87
N ALA A 431 -1.48 -8.62 9.84
CA ALA A 431 -1.33 -9.17 11.17
C ALA A 431 -1.53 -8.03 12.17
N ILE A 432 -2.56 -8.09 12.99
CA ILE A 432 -2.84 -7.04 13.99
C ILE A 432 -2.01 -7.34 15.26
N PRO A 433 -1.31 -6.37 15.85
CA PRO A 433 -0.69 -6.55 17.18
C PRO A 433 -1.77 -6.79 18.24
N ARG A 434 -1.58 -7.79 19.12
CA ARG A 434 -2.47 -8.04 20.27
C ARG A 434 -2.11 -7.12 21.43
N ILE A 435 -3.03 -6.95 22.38
CA ILE A 435 -2.77 -6.24 23.65
C ILE A 435 -1.60 -6.94 24.38
N GLY A 436 -0.73 -6.14 25.01
CA GLY A 436 0.52 -6.62 25.63
C GLY A 436 1.66 -6.93 24.65
N HIS A 437 1.46 -6.83 23.33
CA HIS A 437 2.58 -6.93 22.37
C HIS A 437 3.49 -5.70 22.44
N GLU A 438 4.79 -5.92 22.34
CA GLU A 438 5.79 -4.87 22.22
C GLU A 438 6.01 -4.51 20.74
N VAL A 439 6.00 -3.20 20.45
CA VAL A 439 6.08 -2.67 19.09
C VAL A 439 7.13 -1.57 18.97
N ILE A 440 7.75 -1.48 17.80
CA ILE A 440 8.66 -0.41 17.42
C ILE A 440 7.83 0.70 16.77
N VAL A 441 7.86 1.90 17.36
CA VAL A 441 7.14 3.09 16.91
C VAL A 441 8.13 4.08 16.30
N SER A 442 7.95 4.40 15.03
CA SER A 442 8.62 5.54 14.38
C SER A 442 7.70 6.76 14.35
N PHE A 443 8.25 7.93 14.09
CA PHE A 443 7.53 9.20 14.08
C PHE A 443 7.69 9.87 12.70
N LEU A 444 6.59 10.23 12.05
CA LEU A 444 6.64 10.79 10.69
C LEU A 444 7.30 12.18 10.73
N ASN A 445 8.38 12.35 9.95
CA ASN A 445 9.26 13.52 9.96
C ASN A 445 9.86 13.83 11.36
N GLY A 446 9.94 12.81 12.23
CA GLY A 446 10.34 12.95 13.63
C GLY A 446 9.30 13.59 14.54
N ASP A 447 8.12 13.97 14.04
CA ASP A 447 7.09 14.69 14.79
C ASP A 447 6.41 13.79 15.84
N PRO A 448 6.52 14.09 17.15
CA PRO A 448 5.94 13.27 18.22
C PRO A 448 4.43 13.04 18.09
N ASP A 449 3.67 13.95 17.46
CA ASP A 449 2.22 13.75 17.27
C ASP A 449 1.87 12.78 16.13
N GLN A 450 2.85 12.27 15.36
CA GLN A 450 2.62 11.35 14.23
C GLN A 450 3.31 9.99 14.42
N PRO A 451 2.96 9.22 15.47
CA PRO A 451 3.44 7.85 15.63
C PRO A 451 2.95 6.93 14.51
N ILE A 452 3.78 5.95 14.16
CA ILE A 452 3.45 4.83 13.27
C ILE A 452 4.25 3.59 13.71
N VAL A 453 3.58 2.46 13.93
CA VAL A 453 4.24 1.20 14.26
C VAL A 453 4.93 0.67 13.00
N THR A 454 6.24 0.46 13.08
CA THR A 454 7.11 0.03 11.96
C THR A 454 7.70 -1.36 12.15
N GLY A 455 7.69 -1.90 13.37
CA GLY A 455 8.23 -3.23 13.68
C GLY A 455 7.68 -3.81 14.98
N ARG A 456 8.13 -5.01 15.36
CA ARG A 456 7.72 -5.77 16.55
C ARG A 456 8.92 -6.53 17.10
N THR A 457 8.90 -6.82 18.40
CA THR A 457 10.00 -7.50 19.10
C THR A 457 9.48 -8.60 20.02
N TYR A 458 10.26 -9.67 20.14
CA TYR A 458 10.15 -10.61 21.25
C TYR A 458 11.06 -10.13 22.39
N HIS A 459 10.64 -10.35 23.62
CA HIS A 459 11.35 -9.97 24.84
C HIS A 459 11.28 -11.09 25.90
N ALA A 460 11.67 -10.83 27.15
CA ALA A 460 11.85 -11.86 28.17
C ALA A 460 10.58 -12.67 28.51
N THR A 461 9.40 -12.04 28.44
CA THR A 461 8.07 -12.63 28.66
C THR A 461 7.40 -13.06 27.35
N ASN A 462 7.26 -12.17 26.36
CA ASN A 462 6.78 -12.53 25.02
C ASN A 462 7.92 -13.16 24.19
N LYS A 463 8.04 -14.49 24.25
CA LYS A 463 9.14 -15.26 23.64
C LYS A 463 8.79 -15.74 22.23
N ALA A 464 9.82 -16.06 21.44
CA ALA A 464 9.67 -16.67 20.13
C ALA A 464 8.93 -18.04 20.19
N PRO A 465 8.24 -18.48 19.12
CA PRO A 465 7.41 -19.71 19.12
C PRO A 465 8.17 -21.03 19.36
N TYR A 466 9.51 -21.00 19.28
CA TYR A 466 10.42 -22.10 19.57
C TYR A 466 11.63 -21.57 20.36
N ILE A 467 12.29 -22.43 21.11
CA ILE A 467 13.45 -22.06 21.93
C ILE A 467 14.64 -21.72 21.03
N LEU A 468 15.22 -20.54 21.25
CA LEU A 468 16.44 -20.07 20.61
C LEU A 468 17.57 -20.03 21.64
N PRO A 469 18.83 -20.34 21.27
CA PRO A 469 19.34 -20.50 19.90
C PRO A 469 19.13 -21.88 19.28
N ASP A 470 18.52 -22.83 19.99
CA ASP A 470 18.44 -24.24 19.57
C ASP A 470 17.76 -24.42 18.19
N ASN A 471 16.64 -23.72 17.97
CA ASN A 471 15.85 -23.79 16.72
C ASN A 471 16.23 -22.67 15.71
N LYS A 472 17.49 -22.20 15.71
CA LYS A 472 17.98 -21.08 14.87
C LYS A 472 17.85 -21.29 13.34
N THR A 473 17.68 -22.53 12.90
CA THR A 473 17.49 -22.93 11.48
C THR A 473 16.02 -22.91 11.05
N LYS A 474 15.09 -22.54 11.95
CA LYS A 474 13.66 -22.63 11.69
C LYS A 474 13.01 -21.28 11.42
N THR A 475 12.41 -21.13 10.24
CA THR A 475 11.57 -19.99 9.87
C THR A 475 10.10 -20.29 10.17
N VAL A 476 9.39 -19.43 10.90
CA VAL A 476 8.07 -19.76 11.48
C VAL A 476 7.06 -18.62 11.32
N LEU A 477 5.88 -18.95 10.79
CA LEU A 477 4.67 -18.14 10.83
C LEU A 477 3.61 -18.91 11.65
N ARG A 478 3.48 -18.60 12.94
CA ARG A 478 2.49 -19.19 13.84
C ARG A 478 1.45 -18.14 14.27
N SER A 479 0.17 -18.50 14.27
CA SER A 479 -0.93 -17.74 14.87
C SER A 479 -1.28 -18.24 16.27
N GLU A 480 -2.24 -17.63 16.94
CA GLU A 480 -2.81 -18.12 18.20
C GLU A 480 -4.33 -18.07 18.11
N THR A 481 -5.04 -19.08 18.60
CA THR A 481 -6.50 -19.05 18.67
C THR A 481 -6.94 -17.86 19.53
N HIS A 482 -7.81 -16.99 18.98
CA HIS A 482 -8.40 -15.89 19.74
C HIS A 482 -9.50 -16.43 20.66
N GLN A 483 -9.54 -16.03 21.93
CA GLN A 483 -10.51 -16.48 22.94
C GLN A 483 -10.58 -18.03 23.07
N GLY A 484 -9.43 -18.70 22.90
CA GLY A 484 -9.36 -20.17 22.92
C GLY A 484 -7.93 -20.70 22.97
N GLN A 485 -7.77 -22.00 22.78
CA GLN A 485 -6.45 -22.66 22.79
C GLN A 485 -6.05 -23.14 21.38
N GLY A 486 -4.74 -23.29 21.15
CA GLY A 486 -4.19 -23.81 19.90
C GLY A 486 -3.63 -22.75 18.95
N PHE A 487 -3.19 -23.20 17.78
CA PHE A 487 -2.49 -22.37 16.79
C PHE A 487 -2.59 -22.93 15.37
N ASN A 488 -2.53 -22.05 14.38
CA ASN A 488 -2.19 -22.42 13.01
C ASN A 488 -0.69 -22.14 12.79
N GLU A 489 0.01 -22.97 12.01
CA GLU A 489 1.43 -22.76 11.71
C GLU A 489 1.77 -23.11 10.28
N LEU A 490 2.59 -22.27 9.64
CA LEU A 490 3.46 -22.64 8.54
C LEU A 490 4.90 -22.43 8.98
N SER A 491 5.73 -23.47 8.96
CA SER A 491 7.16 -23.35 9.23
C SER A 491 8.04 -24.17 8.31
N PHE A 492 9.28 -23.72 8.19
CA PHE A 492 10.35 -24.28 7.38
C PHE A 492 11.52 -24.57 8.31
N GLU A 493 11.99 -25.81 8.32
CA GLU A 493 13.24 -26.23 8.93
C GLU A 493 14.30 -26.32 7.82
N ASP A 494 15.37 -25.54 7.93
CA ASP A 494 16.46 -25.47 6.96
C ASP A 494 17.74 -26.20 7.42
N GLN A 495 17.67 -26.96 8.53
CA GLN A 495 18.77 -27.83 8.96
C GLN A 495 19.03 -28.95 7.95
N ALA A 496 20.24 -28.97 7.39
CA ALA A 496 20.66 -29.90 6.34
C ALA A 496 20.43 -31.38 6.71
N ALA A 497 19.88 -32.14 5.77
CA ALA A 497 19.39 -33.53 5.90
C ALA A 497 18.27 -33.75 6.94
N GLN A 498 17.62 -32.68 7.39
CA GLN A 498 16.45 -32.68 8.27
C GLN A 498 15.38 -31.67 7.77
N GLU A 499 15.48 -31.25 6.51
CA GLU A 499 14.69 -30.18 5.93
C GLU A 499 13.19 -30.53 5.92
N LYS A 500 12.35 -29.66 6.48
CA LYS A 500 10.93 -29.94 6.67
C LYS A 500 10.06 -28.70 6.48
N ILE A 501 9.05 -28.80 5.63
CA ILE A 501 7.89 -27.90 5.65
C ILE A 501 6.86 -28.51 6.60
N TYR A 502 6.36 -27.72 7.55
CA TYR A 502 5.28 -28.09 8.46
C TYR A 502 4.11 -27.13 8.28
N LEU A 503 2.93 -27.70 8.03
CA LEU A 503 1.66 -26.99 7.95
C LEU A 503 0.73 -27.57 9.01
N HIS A 504 0.18 -26.71 9.86
CA HIS A 504 -0.78 -27.05 10.90
C HIS A 504 -2.00 -26.14 10.79
N ALA A 505 -3.17 -26.73 10.61
CA ALA A 505 -4.46 -26.06 10.75
C ALA A 505 -5.11 -26.52 12.06
N GLN A 506 -5.60 -25.58 12.87
CA GLN A 506 -6.17 -25.90 14.18
C GLN A 506 -7.56 -26.53 14.10
N LYS A 507 -8.23 -26.45 12.95
CA LYS A 507 -9.57 -27.01 12.70
C LYS A 507 -9.74 -27.42 11.24
N ASP A 508 -10.16 -26.49 10.38
CA ASP A 508 -10.47 -26.74 8.98
C ASP A 508 -9.30 -26.33 8.06
N LEU A 509 -9.12 -27.02 6.93
CA LEU A 509 -8.10 -26.71 5.91
C LEU A 509 -8.69 -26.81 4.50
N ASP A 510 -9.17 -25.68 3.97
CA ASP A 510 -9.70 -25.58 2.60
C ASP A 510 -8.60 -25.21 1.59
N ALA A 511 -8.58 -25.89 0.44
CA ALA A 511 -7.60 -25.69 -0.63
C ALA A 511 -8.27 -25.57 -2.01
N LEU A 512 -8.76 -24.37 -2.34
CA LEU A 512 -9.39 -24.10 -3.65
C LEU A 512 -8.34 -23.79 -4.72
N VAL A 513 -8.15 -24.71 -5.67
CA VAL A 513 -7.29 -24.54 -6.85
C VAL A 513 -8.15 -24.36 -8.10
N LEU A 514 -8.02 -23.20 -8.76
CA LEU A 514 -8.88 -22.81 -9.90
C LEU A 514 -8.45 -23.38 -11.26
N ASN A 515 -7.33 -24.12 -11.32
CA ASN A 515 -6.84 -24.78 -12.54
C ASN A 515 -6.19 -26.12 -12.14
N ASP A 516 -4.87 -26.27 -12.26
CA ASP A 516 -4.17 -27.53 -11.97
C ASP A 516 -3.61 -27.54 -10.54
N ALA A 517 -3.88 -28.63 -9.82
CA ALA A 517 -3.13 -29.02 -8.63
C ALA A 517 -2.13 -30.12 -9.02
N THR A 518 -0.88 -30.04 -8.56
CA THR A 518 0.15 -31.03 -8.89
C THR A 518 1.06 -31.26 -7.70
N ALA A 519 1.24 -32.54 -7.33
CA ALA A 519 2.19 -33.00 -6.33
C ALA A 519 3.14 -34.02 -6.99
N HIS A 520 4.43 -33.91 -6.71
CA HIS A 520 5.44 -34.86 -7.18
C HIS A 520 6.35 -35.24 -6.01
N ILE A 521 5.98 -36.33 -5.34
CA ILE A 521 6.69 -36.89 -4.20
C ILE A 521 7.76 -37.85 -4.74
N LYS A 522 9.00 -37.73 -4.26
CA LYS A 522 10.16 -38.53 -4.72
C LYS A 522 10.49 -39.74 -3.84
N HIS A 523 9.76 -39.90 -2.74
CA HIS A 523 9.86 -41.02 -1.81
C HIS A 523 8.41 -41.39 -1.44
N ASP A 524 8.06 -41.51 -0.16
CA ASP A 524 6.73 -41.94 0.27
C ASP A 524 5.75 -40.77 0.46
N GLN A 525 4.48 -41.01 0.14
CA GLN A 525 3.35 -40.20 0.60
C GLN A 525 2.52 -41.04 1.57
N HIS A 526 2.39 -40.59 2.81
CA HIS A 526 1.44 -41.16 3.77
C HIS A 526 0.23 -40.24 3.92
N LEU A 527 -0.96 -40.83 3.90
CA LEU A 527 -2.22 -40.17 4.21
C LEU A 527 -2.90 -40.99 5.32
N THR A 528 -3.42 -40.30 6.33
CA THR A 528 -4.23 -40.88 7.40
C THR A 528 -5.44 -39.99 7.57
N VAL A 529 -6.61 -40.60 7.61
CA VAL A 529 -7.90 -39.93 7.80
C VAL A 529 -8.65 -40.75 8.84
N ASP A 530 -8.91 -40.17 10.01
CA ASP A 530 -9.50 -40.89 11.15
C ASP A 530 -11.03 -41.04 11.05
N ASN A 531 -11.63 -40.45 10.01
CA ASN A 531 -13.05 -40.49 9.66
C ASN A 531 -13.18 -40.61 8.12
N ASP A 532 -14.17 -39.98 7.49
CA ASP A 532 -14.47 -40.13 6.06
C ASP A 532 -13.46 -39.44 5.13
N GLN A 533 -13.02 -40.14 4.07
CA GLN A 533 -12.38 -39.55 2.89
C GLN A 533 -13.35 -39.57 1.70
N PHE A 534 -13.72 -38.39 1.19
CA PHE A 534 -14.53 -38.24 -0.02
C PHE A 534 -13.66 -37.79 -1.21
N THR A 535 -13.99 -38.25 -2.43
CA THR A 535 -13.32 -37.81 -3.66
C THR A 535 -14.31 -37.84 -4.83
N HIS A 536 -14.50 -36.70 -5.50
CA HIS A 536 -15.40 -36.56 -6.64
C HIS A 536 -14.67 -36.00 -7.85
N VAL A 537 -14.41 -36.86 -8.84
CA VAL A 537 -13.80 -36.50 -10.11
C VAL A 537 -14.90 -36.39 -11.16
N LYS A 538 -15.10 -35.20 -11.74
CA LYS A 538 -16.18 -34.93 -12.72
C LYS A 538 -15.95 -35.49 -14.13
N HIS A 539 -14.72 -35.92 -14.42
CA HIS A 539 -14.31 -36.52 -15.67
C HIS A 539 -13.53 -37.81 -15.37
N ASN A 540 -12.26 -37.91 -15.77
CA ASN A 540 -11.49 -39.14 -15.64
C ASN A 540 -10.64 -39.14 -14.36
N HIS A 541 -10.76 -40.19 -13.54
CA HIS A 541 -9.73 -40.56 -12.57
C HIS A 541 -8.78 -41.55 -13.26
N HIS A 542 -7.48 -41.23 -13.31
CA HIS A 542 -6.45 -42.12 -13.86
C HIS A 542 -5.42 -42.42 -12.77
N LEU A 543 -5.31 -43.69 -12.39
CA LEU A 543 -4.30 -44.21 -11.46
C LEU A 543 -3.43 -45.23 -12.20
N THR A 544 -2.11 -45.06 -12.11
CA THR A 544 -1.11 -46.00 -12.63
C THR A 544 -0.16 -46.34 -11.50
N VAL A 545 0.03 -47.63 -11.23
CA VAL A 545 0.96 -48.14 -10.21
C VAL A 545 1.94 -49.07 -10.91
N GLU A 546 3.23 -48.72 -10.94
CA GLU A 546 4.27 -49.53 -11.60
C GLU A 546 4.71 -50.74 -10.77
N GLY A 547 4.51 -50.69 -9.45
CA GLY A 547 4.79 -51.76 -8.50
C GLY A 547 3.58 -52.62 -8.18
N GLU A 548 3.07 -52.50 -6.95
CA GLU A 548 1.93 -53.27 -6.44
C GLU A 548 0.92 -52.34 -5.77
N SER A 549 -0.37 -52.55 -6.01
CA SER A 549 -1.46 -51.92 -5.24
C SER A 549 -2.08 -52.96 -4.30
N ARG A 550 -2.36 -52.58 -3.05
CA ARG A 550 -2.97 -53.46 -2.04
C ARG A 550 -4.06 -52.72 -1.27
N ASP A 551 -5.29 -53.07 -1.55
CA ASP A 551 -6.46 -52.59 -0.82
C ASP A 551 -6.88 -53.63 0.23
N ASN A 552 -6.96 -53.23 1.50
CA ASN A 552 -7.37 -54.10 2.61
C ASN A 552 -8.57 -53.48 3.34
N ILE A 553 -9.77 -53.91 2.96
CA ILE A 553 -11.03 -53.40 3.49
C ILE A 553 -11.52 -54.35 4.57
N THR A 554 -11.67 -53.87 5.81
CA THR A 554 -12.02 -54.68 6.99
C THR A 554 -13.53 -54.83 7.22
N GLN A 555 -14.35 -54.19 6.40
CA GLN A 555 -15.82 -54.23 6.40
C GLN A 555 -16.32 -54.44 4.96
N ASP A 556 -17.52 -53.95 4.62
CA ASP A 556 -18.11 -54.10 3.30
C ASP A 556 -17.41 -53.25 2.23
N SER A 557 -17.32 -53.79 1.01
CA SER A 557 -16.82 -53.09 -0.18
C SER A 557 -17.90 -53.12 -1.27
N SER A 558 -18.49 -51.97 -1.59
CA SER A 558 -19.53 -51.83 -2.62
C SER A 558 -19.02 -51.03 -3.81
N VAL A 559 -19.31 -51.50 -5.03
CA VAL A 559 -18.93 -50.84 -6.29
C VAL A 559 -20.16 -50.81 -7.19
N GLU A 560 -20.70 -49.62 -7.45
CA GLU A 560 -21.83 -49.39 -8.35
C GLU A 560 -21.34 -48.65 -9.61
N ILE A 561 -21.71 -49.17 -10.79
CA ILE A 561 -21.26 -48.65 -12.09
C ILE A 561 -22.45 -48.63 -13.04
N SER A 562 -22.93 -47.43 -13.37
CA SER A 562 -24.05 -47.24 -14.31
C SER A 562 -23.66 -47.39 -15.79
N GLY A 563 -22.34 -47.41 -16.07
CA GLY A 563 -21.77 -47.60 -17.41
C GLY A 563 -21.28 -49.04 -17.63
N SER A 564 -20.06 -49.19 -18.15
CA SER A 564 -19.41 -50.50 -18.30
C SER A 564 -18.18 -50.62 -17.41
N LEU A 565 -17.96 -51.82 -16.85
CA LEU A 565 -16.73 -52.18 -16.16
C LEU A 565 -15.88 -53.08 -17.08
N GLN A 566 -14.60 -52.76 -17.23
CA GLN A 566 -13.65 -53.54 -18.03
C GLN A 566 -12.44 -53.93 -17.18
N HIS A 567 -12.31 -55.22 -16.85
CA HIS A 567 -11.15 -55.77 -16.15
C HIS A 567 -10.26 -56.53 -17.15
N LYS A 568 -9.11 -55.96 -17.51
CA LYS A 568 -8.10 -56.61 -18.36
C LYS A 568 -6.91 -57.04 -17.51
N VAL A 569 -6.74 -58.34 -17.29
CA VAL A 569 -5.70 -58.91 -16.43
C VAL A 569 -4.84 -59.89 -17.25
N ALA A 570 -3.51 -59.75 -17.14
CA ALA A 570 -2.56 -60.43 -18.04
C ALA A 570 -2.00 -61.77 -17.52
N LYS A 571 -2.25 -62.14 -16.25
CA LYS A 571 -1.71 -63.37 -15.62
C LYS A 571 -2.78 -64.19 -14.91
N LEU A 572 -3.40 -63.63 -13.87
CA LEU A 572 -4.36 -64.33 -13.04
C LEU A 572 -5.34 -63.33 -12.39
N THR A 573 -6.63 -63.55 -12.58
CA THR A 573 -7.68 -63.00 -11.71
C THR A 573 -8.09 -64.12 -10.76
N ALA A 574 -7.85 -63.95 -9.46
CA ALA A 574 -8.28 -64.89 -8.43
C ALA A 574 -9.37 -64.25 -7.57
N ILE A 575 -10.51 -64.92 -7.44
CA ILE A 575 -11.62 -64.49 -6.58
C ILE A 575 -11.94 -65.64 -5.63
N GLN A 576 -11.78 -65.41 -4.33
CA GLN A 576 -12.08 -66.36 -3.27
C GLN A 576 -13.03 -65.71 -2.26
N THR A 577 -14.15 -66.35 -1.98
CA THR A 577 -15.18 -65.86 -1.04
C THR A 577 -15.54 -66.93 -0.04
N GLY A 578 -15.80 -66.57 1.21
CA GLY A 578 -16.14 -67.52 2.27
C GLY A 578 -17.57 -68.09 2.24
N ARG A 579 -18.48 -67.56 1.39
CA ARG A 579 -19.90 -67.97 1.37
C ARG A 579 -20.50 -68.16 -0.02
N GLU A 580 -20.40 -67.16 -0.90
CA GLU A 580 -21.14 -67.10 -2.16
C GLU A 580 -20.44 -66.18 -3.17
N ILE A 581 -20.47 -66.55 -4.45
CA ILE A 581 -20.26 -65.63 -5.58
C ILE A 581 -21.56 -65.68 -6.41
N SER A 582 -22.23 -64.54 -6.56
CA SER A 582 -23.47 -64.42 -7.33
C SER A 582 -23.21 -63.58 -8.58
N LEU A 583 -23.43 -64.17 -9.76
CA LEU A 583 -23.31 -63.50 -11.06
C LEU A 583 -24.69 -63.48 -11.73
N LYS A 584 -25.26 -62.29 -11.91
CA LYS A 584 -26.60 -62.09 -12.46
C LYS A 584 -26.58 -61.00 -13.53
N ALA A 585 -27.03 -61.32 -14.73
CA ALA A 585 -27.24 -60.37 -15.82
C ALA A 585 -28.70 -60.40 -16.29
N GLY A 586 -29.20 -59.28 -16.81
CA GLY A 586 -30.62 -59.14 -17.20
C GLY A 586 -31.01 -59.87 -18.50
N ALA A 587 -30.04 -60.25 -19.34
CA ALA A 587 -30.30 -60.87 -20.65
C ALA A 587 -29.39 -62.07 -20.96
N LYS A 588 -28.06 -61.92 -20.83
CA LYS A 588 -27.08 -62.96 -21.16
C LYS A 588 -25.87 -62.86 -20.24
N ILE A 589 -25.35 -64.01 -19.80
CA ILE A 589 -23.97 -64.15 -19.33
C ILE A 589 -23.22 -64.93 -20.40
N VAL A 590 -22.00 -64.49 -20.73
CA VAL A 590 -21.08 -65.21 -21.63
C VAL A 590 -19.82 -65.53 -20.84
N VAL A 591 -19.41 -66.79 -20.87
CA VAL A 591 -18.10 -67.24 -20.38
C VAL A 591 -17.42 -67.90 -21.56
N GLU A 592 -16.32 -67.31 -22.00
CA GLU A 592 -15.55 -67.74 -23.16
C GLU A 592 -14.08 -67.85 -22.74
N ALA A 593 -13.43 -68.95 -23.12
CA ALA A 593 -12.01 -69.18 -22.85
C ALA A 593 -11.40 -69.96 -24.02
N GLY A 594 -10.23 -69.53 -24.49
CA GLY A 594 -9.62 -70.05 -25.72
C GLY A 594 -9.04 -71.47 -25.65
N ALA A 595 -9.20 -72.19 -24.53
CA ALA A 595 -8.66 -73.54 -24.36
C ALA A 595 -9.57 -74.45 -23.53
N GLU A 596 -10.03 -73.99 -22.36
CA GLU A 596 -10.88 -74.77 -21.46
C GLU A 596 -11.81 -73.87 -20.62
N VAL A 597 -13.08 -74.27 -20.47
CA VAL A 597 -14.00 -73.80 -19.42
C VAL A 597 -14.37 -74.99 -18.54
N THR A 598 -13.99 -74.96 -17.25
CA THR A 598 -14.32 -76.03 -16.29
C THR A 598 -15.08 -75.49 -15.08
N LEU A 599 -16.28 -76.02 -14.86
CA LEU A 599 -17.12 -75.81 -13.68
C LEU A 599 -17.07 -77.07 -12.82
N LYS A 600 -16.62 -76.96 -11.56
CA LYS A 600 -16.43 -78.11 -10.66
C LYS A 600 -17.13 -77.89 -9.32
N ALA A 601 -17.95 -78.85 -8.89
CA ALA A 601 -18.68 -78.82 -7.63
C ALA A 601 -18.91 -80.24 -7.10
N GLY A 602 -18.66 -80.47 -5.79
CA GLY A 602 -19.07 -81.71 -5.11
C GLY A 602 -18.62 -83.01 -5.80
N GLY A 603 -17.34 -83.15 -6.15
CA GLY A 603 -16.80 -84.32 -6.86
C GLY A 603 -17.18 -84.43 -8.34
N SER A 604 -18.10 -83.58 -8.82
CA SER A 604 -18.58 -83.55 -10.20
C SER A 604 -17.97 -82.37 -10.97
N PHE A 605 -17.91 -82.47 -12.30
CA PHE A 605 -17.51 -81.36 -13.17
C PHE A 605 -18.23 -81.36 -14.53
N VAL A 606 -18.35 -80.17 -15.10
CA VAL A 606 -18.63 -79.92 -16.51
C VAL A 606 -17.40 -79.21 -17.07
N LYS A 607 -16.76 -79.79 -18.07
CA LYS A 607 -15.59 -79.22 -18.76
C LYS A 607 -15.91 -79.09 -20.25
N VAL A 608 -15.53 -77.97 -20.84
CA VAL A 608 -15.60 -77.73 -22.29
C VAL A 608 -14.19 -77.42 -22.78
N ASP A 609 -13.67 -78.20 -23.73
CA ASP A 609 -12.39 -77.95 -24.39
C ASP A 609 -12.48 -78.25 -25.90
N ALA A 610 -11.35 -78.15 -26.61
CA ALA A 610 -11.25 -78.46 -28.03
C ALA A 610 -11.61 -79.92 -28.40
N GLY A 611 -11.71 -80.84 -27.41
CA GLY A 611 -12.21 -82.20 -27.58
C GLY A 611 -13.71 -82.35 -27.37
N GLY A 612 -14.41 -81.33 -26.86
CA GLY A 612 -15.87 -81.30 -26.70
C GLY A 612 -16.34 -80.98 -25.28
N VAL A 613 -17.56 -81.42 -24.96
CA VAL A 613 -18.21 -81.22 -23.66
C VAL A 613 -18.14 -82.51 -22.84
N HIS A 614 -17.40 -82.47 -21.74
CA HIS A 614 -17.17 -83.58 -20.81
C HIS A 614 -17.96 -83.34 -19.54
N ILE A 615 -18.87 -84.26 -19.18
CA ILE A 615 -19.70 -84.18 -17.97
C ILE A 615 -19.46 -85.43 -17.13
N VAL A 616 -19.03 -85.25 -15.88
CA VAL A 616 -18.71 -86.34 -14.96
C VAL A 616 -19.28 -86.04 -13.57
N GLY A 617 -20.01 -86.99 -13.00
CA GLY A 617 -20.54 -86.91 -11.63
C GLY A 617 -21.23 -88.21 -11.22
N PRO A 618 -21.57 -88.40 -9.93
CA PRO A 618 -22.19 -89.65 -9.43
C PRO A 618 -23.55 -89.97 -10.05
N ALA A 619 -24.28 -88.95 -10.52
CA ALA A 619 -25.49 -89.07 -11.32
C ALA A 619 -25.57 -87.89 -12.30
N ILE A 620 -26.01 -88.13 -13.54
CA ILE A 620 -26.12 -87.10 -14.59
C ILE A 620 -27.60 -87.00 -15.01
N ASN A 621 -28.32 -86.06 -14.37
CA ASN A 621 -29.76 -85.90 -14.51
C ASN A 621 -30.13 -84.93 -15.64
N LEU A 622 -30.09 -85.40 -16.89
CA LEU A 622 -30.56 -84.62 -18.04
C LEU A 622 -32.09 -84.47 -18.03
N ASN A 623 -32.57 -83.23 -18.07
CA ASN A 623 -34.00 -82.85 -18.07
C ASN A 623 -34.86 -83.34 -16.87
N ALA A 624 -34.25 -83.81 -15.79
CA ALA A 624 -34.96 -84.39 -14.65
C ALA A 624 -35.04 -83.45 -13.41
N GLY A 625 -36.08 -82.60 -13.38
CA GLY A 625 -36.75 -82.15 -12.15
C GLY A 625 -36.02 -81.26 -11.13
N GLY A 626 -34.74 -80.95 -11.32
CA GLY A 626 -33.98 -80.12 -10.35
C GLY A 626 -34.43 -78.66 -10.30
N SER A 627 -34.64 -78.13 -9.09
CA SER A 627 -34.84 -76.69 -8.86
C SER A 627 -33.50 -75.95 -8.76
N ALA A 628 -33.44 -74.72 -9.30
CA ALA A 628 -32.26 -73.88 -9.19
C ALA A 628 -32.16 -73.22 -7.81
N GLY A 629 -30.94 -73.08 -7.29
CA GLY A 629 -30.67 -72.28 -6.10
C GLY A 629 -30.84 -70.78 -6.39
N SER A 630 -31.49 -70.05 -5.49
CA SER A 630 -31.65 -68.60 -5.56
C SER A 630 -30.44 -67.89 -4.94
N GLY A 631 -29.62 -67.22 -5.76
CA GLY A 631 -28.53 -66.36 -5.28
C GLY A 631 -29.02 -65.11 -4.56
N SER A 632 -28.17 -64.55 -3.70
CA SER A 632 -28.44 -63.33 -2.94
C SER A 632 -28.72 -62.12 -3.85
N ALA A 633 -29.62 -61.23 -3.41
CA ALA A 633 -29.89 -59.94 -4.04
C ALA A 633 -28.87 -58.88 -3.61
N TYR A 634 -28.77 -57.78 -4.38
CA TYR A 634 -27.93 -56.64 -4.00
C TYR A 634 -28.44 -55.96 -2.73
N GLY A 635 -27.53 -55.66 -1.81
CA GLY A 635 -27.80 -54.95 -0.55
C GLY A 635 -26.65 -54.03 -0.14
N GLY A 636 -25.84 -53.57 -1.10
CA GLY A 636 -24.78 -52.59 -0.85
C GLY A 636 -25.34 -51.20 -0.55
N GLN A 637 -24.57 -50.39 0.16
CA GLN A 637 -24.99 -49.04 0.56
C GLN A 637 -24.89 -48.05 -0.61
N SER A 638 -25.84 -47.11 -0.69
CA SER A 638 -25.81 -46.02 -1.67
C SER A 638 -24.77 -44.96 -1.31
N ALA A 639 -24.11 -44.37 -2.32
CA ALA A 639 -23.13 -43.33 -2.12
C ALA A 639 -23.74 -42.07 -1.46
N MET A 640 -23.11 -41.56 -0.41
CA MET A 640 -23.45 -40.25 0.15
C MET A 640 -22.98 -39.13 -0.79
N LEU A 641 -23.85 -38.14 -1.01
CA LEU A 641 -23.50 -36.90 -1.69
C LEU A 641 -22.78 -35.97 -0.71
N ALA A 642 -21.64 -35.41 -1.12
CA ALA A 642 -20.95 -34.42 -0.32
C ALA A 642 -21.78 -33.14 -0.16
N THR A 643 -21.77 -32.59 1.06
CA THR A 643 -22.28 -31.25 1.36
C THR A 643 -21.55 -30.23 0.47
N PRO A 644 -22.26 -29.35 -0.27
CA PRO A 644 -21.59 -28.32 -1.05
C PRO A 644 -20.84 -27.35 -0.13
N LEU A 645 -19.59 -27.03 -0.48
CA LEU A 645 -18.90 -25.88 0.10
C LEU A 645 -19.75 -24.64 -0.12
N LEU A 646 -20.03 -23.90 0.95
CA LEU A 646 -20.87 -22.71 0.89
C LEU A 646 -20.13 -21.61 0.13
N ASP A 647 -20.69 -21.13 -0.97
CA ASP A 647 -20.24 -19.92 -1.65
C ASP A 647 -20.24 -18.75 -0.64
N MET A 648 -19.05 -18.33 -0.21
CA MET A 648 -18.90 -17.15 0.64
C MET A 648 -19.39 -15.93 -0.14
N LYS A 649 -20.56 -15.40 0.25
CA LYS A 649 -21.06 -14.12 -0.27
C LYS A 649 -19.96 -13.07 -0.20
N ALA A 650 -19.78 -12.33 -1.29
CA ALA A 650 -19.05 -11.07 -1.25
C ALA A 650 -19.65 -10.19 -0.13
N PRO A 651 -18.81 -9.55 0.71
CA PRO A 651 -19.29 -8.70 1.80
C PRO A 651 -20.13 -7.55 1.22
N ALA A 652 -21.20 -7.19 1.92
CA ALA A 652 -22.10 -6.12 1.50
C ALA A 652 -21.39 -4.75 1.48
N GLU A 653 -21.85 -3.84 0.63
CA GLU A 653 -21.40 -2.45 0.67
C GLU A 653 -21.70 -1.83 2.04
N LEU A 654 -20.70 -1.15 2.61
CA LEU A 654 -20.79 -0.47 3.90
C LEU A 654 -21.76 0.72 3.81
N GLN A 655 -23.00 0.52 4.24
CA GLN A 655 -23.91 1.63 4.52
C GLN A 655 -23.57 2.24 5.88
N ALA A 656 -23.19 3.52 5.87
CA ALA A 656 -22.89 4.27 7.08
C ALA A 656 -24.13 4.35 7.99
N SER A 657 -24.04 3.76 9.17
CA SER A 657 -25.08 3.85 10.20
C SER A 657 -24.81 5.04 11.12
N ALA A 658 -25.79 5.94 11.25
CA ALA A 658 -25.68 7.09 12.14
C ALA A 658 -25.79 6.66 13.61
N ILE A 659 -24.84 7.10 14.45
CA ILE A 659 -24.86 6.90 15.89
C ILE A 659 -25.33 8.20 16.55
N SER A 660 -26.51 8.17 17.18
CA SER A 660 -26.97 9.25 18.05
C SER A 660 -26.25 9.20 19.39
N ALA A 661 -25.65 10.31 19.82
CA ALA A 661 -24.97 10.40 21.10
C ALA A 661 -25.97 10.48 22.28
N THR A 662 -25.58 9.95 23.44
CA THR A 662 -26.35 9.99 24.69
C THR A 662 -25.53 10.58 25.84
N MET A 663 -26.14 11.51 26.57
CA MET A 663 -25.76 11.99 27.91
C MET A 663 -24.41 12.73 28.08
N GLN A 664 -24.50 14.05 27.88
CA GLN A 664 -23.79 15.16 28.56
C GLN A 664 -22.72 14.86 29.64
N SER A 665 -21.60 15.58 29.55
CA SER A 665 -20.78 16.01 30.71
C SER A 665 -20.98 17.50 31.02
N GLY A 666 -20.58 17.95 32.21
CA GLY A 666 -20.91 19.29 32.75
C GLY A 666 -20.32 20.48 31.97
N GLN A 667 -21.04 21.60 31.98
CA GLN A 667 -20.66 22.84 31.29
C GLN A 667 -19.53 23.60 32.01
N ALA A 668 -18.57 24.11 31.25
CA ALA A 668 -17.79 25.28 31.65
C ALA A 668 -18.56 26.56 31.25
N ASN A 669 -18.63 27.54 32.15
CA ASN A 669 -19.37 28.78 31.89
C ASN A 669 -18.59 29.70 30.94
N VAL A 670 -19.06 29.84 29.71
CA VAL A 670 -18.72 30.94 28.80
C VAL A 670 -20.01 31.70 28.50
N ILE A 671 -20.07 32.98 28.88
CA ILE A 671 -21.28 33.81 28.75
C ILE A 671 -21.25 34.57 27.42
N THR A 672 -22.04 34.14 26.45
CA THR A 672 -22.18 34.81 25.14
C THR A 672 -23.64 34.85 24.70
N HIS A 673 -24.37 35.91 25.03
CA HIS A 673 -25.67 36.21 24.40
C HIS A 673 -26.00 37.72 24.43
N PHE A 674 -26.43 38.23 23.28
CA PHE A 674 -27.71 38.92 23.14
C PHE A 674 -28.28 38.58 21.75
N GLU A 675 -29.60 38.40 21.63
CA GLU A 675 -30.26 37.90 20.42
C GLU A 675 -31.06 38.95 19.65
N ALA A 676 -31.36 38.66 18.38
CA ALA A 676 -32.60 39.10 17.73
C ALA A 676 -33.11 38.04 16.72
N ALA A 677 -34.32 37.53 16.98
CA ALA A 677 -35.16 36.55 16.26
C ALA A 677 -35.45 36.87 14.77
N ALA A 678 -36.13 36.04 13.93
CA ALA A 678 -36.42 34.59 13.78
C ALA A 678 -37.30 34.42 12.48
N ILE A 679 -37.63 33.24 11.89
CA ILE A 679 -38.86 32.42 12.09
C ILE A 679 -39.06 31.46 10.86
N GLN A 680 -39.36 30.16 11.10
CA GLN A 680 -40.30 29.20 10.40
C GLN A 680 -40.43 29.10 8.83
N SER A 681 -40.94 28.04 8.17
CA SER A 681 -41.36 26.64 8.49
C SER A 681 -41.76 25.82 7.22
N ALA A 682 -41.87 24.48 7.33
CA ALA A 682 -42.66 23.52 6.50
C ALA A 682 -42.23 23.33 5.01
N ALA A 683 -42.18 22.13 4.39
CA ALA A 683 -43.08 20.95 4.32
C ALA A 683 -44.36 21.20 3.48
N GLN A 684 -44.89 20.31 2.63
CA GLN A 684 -44.83 18.82 2.58
C GLN A 684 -45.32 18.27 1.20
N LYS A 685 -45.36 16.93 1.01
CA LYS A 685 -46.24 16.12 0.08
C LYS A 685 -45.87 16.09 -1.43
N SER A 686 -46.22 15.07 -2.24
CA SER A 686 -46.90 13.76 -1.99
C SER A 686 -46.79 12.74 -3.17
N SER A 687 -47.01 11.44 -2.88
CA SER A 687 -47.72 10.40 -3.71
C SER A 687 -47.22 10.01 -5.12
N ALA A 688 -47.48 8.79 -5.66
CA ALA A 688 -47.80 7.44 -5.14
C ALA A 688 -47.81 6.41 -6.32
N SER A 689 -47.72 5.10 -6.02
CA SER A 689 -48.30 3.91 -6.72
C SER A 689 -48.55 3.89 -8.26
N SER A 690 -48.36 2.79 -9.02
CA SER A 690 -48.88 1.44 -8.74
C SER A 690 -48.42 0.31 -9.72
N GLN A 691 -48.20 -0.90 -9.17
CA GLN A 691 -48.63 -2.26 -9.58
C GLN A 691 -48.50 -2.90 -11.01
N LYS A 692 -48.31 -4.25 -10.96
CA LYS A 692 -48.73 -5.38 -11.87
C LYS A 692 -47.71 -5.95 -12.89
N GLN A 693 -47.33 -7.25 -12.78
CA GLN A 693 -47.96 -8.53 -13.26
C GLN A 693 -47.78 -8.77 -14.79
N SER A 694 -47.53 -9.98 -15.33
CA SER A 694 -47.22 -11.34 -14.78
C SER A 694 -46.96 -12.37 -15.91
N GLU A 695 -46.29 -13.51 -15.61
CA GLU A 695 -46.41 -14.83 -16.31
C GLU A 695 -45.92 -14.99 -17.80
N SER A 696 -45.63 -16.17 -18.38
CA SER A 696 -45.26 -17.53 -17.88
C SER A 696 -44.79 -18.50 -19.00
N LYS A 697 -44.17 -19.67 -18.65
CA LYS A 697 -44.26 -21.03 -19.29
C LYS A 697 -43.73 -21.25 -20.75
N VAL A 698 -43.44 -22.48 -21.27
CA VAL A 698 -42.92 -23.78 -20.74
C VAL A 698 -42.53 -24.75 -21.90
N ALA A 699 -41.45 -25.56 -21.76
CA ALA A 699 -41.08 -26.83 -22.48
C ALA A 699 -41.08 -26.85 -24.05
N GLU A 700 -40.69 -27.88 -24.85
CA GLU A 700 -40.04 -29.23 -24.76
C GLU A 700 -39.43 -29.57 -26.18
N LYS A 701 -38.85 -30.70 -26.67
CA LYS A 701 -38.51 -32.11 -26.28
C LYS A 701 -37.52 -32.74 -27.33
N SER A 702 -36.94 -33.94 -27.08
CA SER A 702 -36.57 -35.05 -28.05
C SER A 702 -35.56 -34.78 -29.21
N ALA A 703 -34.44 -35.51 -29.42
CA ALA A 703 -34.24 -36.92 -29.90
C ALA A 703 -33.45 -36.91 -31.27
N GLN A 704 -32.90 -37.94 -31.96
CA GLN A 704 -32.47 -39.38 -31.82
C GLN A 704 -31.81 -39.77 -33.20
N GLU A 705 -31.00 -40.82 -33.48
CA GLU A 705 -30.20 -41.85 -32.76
C GLU A 705 -29.29 -42.63 -33.79
N GLU A 706 -28.26 -43.40 -33.35
CA GLU A 706 -27.68 -44.62 -34.02
C GLU A 706 -26.94 -44.58 -35.41
N SER A 707 -26.20 -45.59 -35.96
CA SER A 707 -25.59 -46.88 -35.48
C SER A 707 -24.56 -47.57 -36.46
N GLN A 708 -23.69 -48.48 -35.96
CA GLN A 708 -23.18 -49.79 -36.55
C GLN A 708 -22.32 -49.80 -37.88
N LYS A 709 -21.56 -50.84 -38.36
CA LYS A 709 -21.08 -52.21 -37.95
C LYS A 709 -19.96 -52.80 -38.88
N GLU A 710 -19.21 -53.83 -38.41
CA GLU A 710 -18.65 -55.10 -39.02
C GLU A 710 -18.27 -55.27 -40.54
N ASP A 711 -17.34 -56.15 -41.01
CA ASP A 711 -16.22 -56.97 -40.43
C ASP A 711 -15.38 -57.77 -41.50
N ALA A 712 -14.23 -58.36 -41.10
CA ALA A 712 -13.60 -59.66 -41.49
C ALA A 712 -12.71 -59.95 -42.76
N GLN A 713 -11.66 -60.78 -42.51
CA GLN A 713 -11.04 -61.90 -43.30
C GLN A 713 -9.77 -61.80 -44.22
N ASN A 714 -8.99 -62.90 -44.13
CA ASN A 714 -7.99 -63.53 -45.04
C ASN A 714 -6.48 -63.16 -45.07
N GLU A 715 -5.67 -64.21 -45.26
CA GLU A 715 -4.20 -64.24 -45.43
C GLU A 715 -3.81 -64.53 -46.90
N ASP A 716 -2.74 -63.92 -47.44
CA ASP A 716 -1.59 -64.60 -48.11
C ASP A 716 -0.48 -63.58 -48.48
N LYS A 717 0.77 -64.04 -48.64
CA LYS A 717 1.95 -63.36 -49.24
C LYS A 717 1.99 -61.82 -49.19
N ALA A 718 2.04 -61.24 -47.99
CA ALA A 718 2.28 -59.82 -47.83
C ALA A 718 3.69 -59.40 -48.34
N SER A 719 3.71 -58.38 -49.21
CA SER A 719 4.84 -57.45 -49.33
C SER A 719 5.16 -56.88 -47.94
N LEU A 720 6.40 -56.52 -47.62
CA LEU A 720 6.67 -55.85 -46.35
C LEU A 720 6.13 -54.43 -46.41
N LEU A 721 6.41 -53.68 -47.48
CA LEU A 721 5.76 -52.40 -47.74
C LEU A 721 4.28 -52.63 -48.14
N GLN A 722 3.35 -51.96 -47.46
CA GLN A 722 1.91 -52.10 -47.65
C GLN A 722 1.31 -50.97 -48.50
N SER A 723 1.93 -49.79 -48.53
CA SER A 723 1.39 -48.61 -49.20
C SER A 723 1.53 -48.68 -50.73
N ASP A 724 0.49 -48.26 -51.45
CA ASP A 724 0.43 -48.31 -52.93
C ASP A 724 1.55 -47.53 -53.64
N VAL A 725 2.20 -46.59 -52.94
CA VAL A 725 3.30 -45.80 -53.51
C VAL A 725 4.64 -46.51 -53.33
N LEU A 726 4.92 -47.07 -52.15
CA LEU A 726 6.24 -47.60 -51.83
C LEU A 726 6.39 -49.08 -52.22
N LYS A 727 5.31 -49.88 -52.16
CA LYS A 727 5.32 -51.29 -52.61
C LYS A 727 5.46 -51.47 -54.13
N ALA A 728 5.41 -50.38 -54.89
CA ALA A 728 5.56 -50.37 -56.34
C ALA A 728 7.03 -50.50 -56.84
N SER A 729 8.02 -50.57 -55.94
CA SER A 729 9.43 -50.79 -56.31
C SER A 729 10.09 -51.91 -55.51
N GLU A 730 10.67 -52.87 -56.22
CA GLU A 730 11.47 -53.96 -55.63
C GLU A 730 12.72 -53.44 -54.89
N GLU A 731 13.28 -52.29 -55.29
CA GLU A 731 14.44 -51.71 -54.60
C GLU A 731 14.05 -51.12 -53.24
N LEU A 732 12.86 -50.50 -53.13
CA LEU A 732 12.32 -50.04 -51.86
C LEU A 732 11.96 -51.23 -50.96
N GLU A 733 11.36 -52.29 -51.53
CA GLU A 733 11.04 -53.51 -50.79
C GLU A 733 12.31 -54.25 -50.30
N LYS A 734 13.41 -54.25 -51.07
CA LYS A 734 14.73 -54.71 -50.60
C LYS A 734 15.28 -53.81 -49.49
N LEU A 735 15.13 -52.49 -49.58
CA LEU A 735 15.57 -51.56 -48.52
C LEU A 735 14.76 -51.76 -47.23
N ALA A 736 13.45 -52.00 -47.32
CA ALA A 736 12.59 -52.38 -46.20
C ALA A 736 13.01 -53.73 -45.58
N LYS A 737 13.49 -54.67 -46.40
CA LYS A 737 14.11 -55.94 -45.98
C LYS A 737 15.61 -55.83 -45.62
N LYS A 738 16.16 -54.61 -45.54
CA LYS A 738 17.56 -54.31 -45.15
C LYS A 738 18.63 -54.83 -46.13
N GLN A 739 18.25 -55.10 -47.38
CA GLN A 739 19.07 -55.71 -48.44
C GLN A 739 19.58 -54.71 -49.50
N ALA A 740 19.20 -53.43 -49.41
CA ALA A 740 19.65 -52.35 -50.32
C ALA A 740 20.21 -51.14 -49.54
N SER A 741 20.89 -50.23 -50.25
CA SER A 741 21.49 -49.02 -49.67
C SER A 741 20.46 -47.91 -49.45
N ALA A 742 20.62 -47.15 -48.36
CA ALA A 742 19.76 -46.01 -48.04
C ALA A 742 19.89 -44.83 -49.03
N PHE A 743 18.78 -44.14 -49.31
CA PHE A 743 18.73 -42.97 -50.19
C PHE A 743 19.07 -41.69 -49.43
N ARG A 744 19.88 -40.82 -50.03
CA ARG A 744 20.39 -39.57 -49.45
C ARG A 744 20.55 -38.50 -50.52
N LYS A 745 20.94 -37.30 -50.10
CA LYS A 745 21.16 -36.16 -51.01
C LYS A 745 22.09 -36.52 -52.18
N GLY A 746 21.62 -36.29 -53.41
CA GLY A 746 22.34 -36.64 -54.65
C GLY A 746 22.08 -38.05 -55.20
N ASN A 747 21.16 -38.82 -54.60
CA ASN A 747 20.54 -39.95 -55.27
C ASN A 747 19.43 -39.46 -56.22
N ASN A 748 19.40 -39.96 -57.46
CA ASN A 748 18.40 -39.61 -58.46
C ASN A 748 17.77 -40.90 -59.01
N GLY A 749 16.45 -40.97 -59.20
CA GLY A 749 15.79 -42.17 -59.74
C GLY A 749 14.28 -42.25 -59.55
N LYS A 750 13.69 -43.36 -60.01
CA LYS A 750 12.24 -43.62 -59.87
C LYS A 750 11.86 -43.82 -58.41
N GLU A 751 12.72 -44.49 -57.67
CA GLU A 751 12.65 -44.79 -56.24
C GLU A 751 12.59 -43.50 -55.42
N VAL A 752 13.37 -42.50 -55.82
CA VAL A 752 13.36 -41.16 -55.22
C VAL A 752 12.04 -40.43 -55.54
N SER A 753 11.53 -40.53 -56.77
CA SER A 753 10.22 -39.99 -57.12
C SER A 753 9.09 -40.67 -56.33
N LEU A 754 9.16 -41.98 -56.04
CA LEU A 754 8.19 -42.67 -55.17
C LEU A 754 8.28 -42.21 -53.71
N ILE A 755 9.49 -42.03 -53.16
CA ILE A 755 9.69 -41.44 -51.82
C ILE A 755 9.12 -40.00 -51.77
N GLN A 756 9.33 -39.20 -52.81
CA GLN A 756 8.73 -37.87 -52.92
C GLN A 756 7.20 -37.94 -53.04
N GLN A 757 6.64 -38.87 -53.82
CA GLN A 757 5.19 -39.07 -53.94
C GLN A 757 4.55 -39.47 -52.60
N ALA A 758 5.23 -40.25 -51.77
CA ALA A 758 4.79 -40.54 -50.40
C ALA A 758 4.68 -39.26 -49.57
N LEU A 759 5.74 -38.45 -49.54
CA LEU A 759 5.76 -37.16 -48.84
C LEU A 759 4.70 -36.17 -49.39
N VAL A 760 4.46 -36.14 -50.71
CA VAL A 760 3.42 -35.29 -51.32
C VAL A 760 2.01 -35.75 -50.94
N LYS A 761 1.73 -37.07 -50.91
CA LYS A 761 0.46 -37.58 -50.35
C LYS A 761 0.29 -37.22 -48.87
N MET A 762 1.39 -37.15 -48.14
CA MET A 762 1.46 -36.67 -46.75
C MET A 762 1.43 -35.12 -46.62
N LYS A 763 1.24 -34.37 -47.72
CA LYS A 763 1.12 -32.90 -47.79
C LYS A 763 2.41 -32.10 -47.48
N PHE A 764 3.59 -32.66 -47.68
CA PHE A 764 4.82 -31.87 -47.71
C PHE A 764 4.93 -31.04 -49.02
N ASP A 765 5.42 -29.78 -48.93
CA ASP A 765 5.64 -28.90 -50.11
C ASP A 765 6.87 -29.32 -50.92
N LEU A 766 6.67 -30.24 -51.86
CA LEU A 766 7.68 -30.65 -52.83
C LEU A 766 7.03 -31.23 -54.10
N GLN A 767 7.84 -31.38 -55.14
CA GLN A 767 7.46 -32.02 -56.41
C GLN A 767 8.20 -33.34 -56.54
N ALA A 768 7.57 -34.36 -57.13
CA ALA A 768 8.15 -35.68 -57.32
C ALA A 768 9.04 -35.79 -58.57
N ASP A 769 10.02 -34.89 -58.66
CA ASP A 769 10.95 -34.75 -59.80
C ASP A 769 11.98 -35.89 -59.96
N GLY A 770 12.20 -36.69 -58.91
CA GLY A 770 13.17 -37.78 -58.87
C GLY A 770 14.58 -37.39 -58.44
N ASP A 771 14.81 -36.15 -57.96
CA ASP A 771 16.07 -35.66 -57.40
C ASP A 771 16.00 -35.60 -55.86
N PHE A 772 16.94 -36.27 -55.18
CA PHE A 772 17.09 -36.11 -53.73
C PHE A 772 17.86 -34.80 -53.44
N GLY A 773 17.23 -33.67 -53.76
CA GLY A 773 17.75 -32.32 -53.53
C GLY A 773 17.61 -31.86 -52.08
N ASN A 774 17.89 -30.56 -51.85
CA ASN A 774 17.75 -29.94 -50.52
C ASN A 774 16.31 -30.05 -49.97
N LYS A 775 15.29 -29.78 -50.80
CA LYS A 775 13.87 -29.86 -50.40
C LYS A 775 13.53 -31.28 -49.91
N THR A 776 13.87 -32.30 -50.69
CA THR A 776 13.67 -33.71 -50.36
C THR A 776 14.35 -34.08 -49.02
N LYS A 777 15.59 -33.62 -48.78
CA LYS A 777 16.29 -33.82 -47.51
C LYS A 777 15.55 -33.20 -46.32
N THR A 778 15.13 -31.92 -46.45
CA THR A 778 14.44 -31.20 -45.38
C THR A 778 13.07 -31.80 -45.06
N ALA A 779 12.33 -32.29 -46.06
CA ALA A 779 11.08 -33.01 -45.83
C ALA A 779 11.29 -34.33 -45.08
N ILE A 780 12.35 -35.09 -45.40
CA ILE A 780 12.72 -36.30 -44.64
C ILE A 780 13.16 -35.95 -43.21
N GLU A 781 13.96 -34.89 -43.00
CA GLU A 781 14.32 -34.43 -41.64
C GLU A 781 13.09 -34.03 -40.82
N GLN A 782 12.13 -33.32 -41.43
CA GLN A 782 10.88 -32.96 -40.78
C GLN A 782 10.03 -34.18 -40.45
N PHE A 783 9.94 -35.17 -41.35
CA PHE A 783 9.25 -36.44 -41.10
C PHE A 783 9.92 -37.22 -39.96
N GLN A 784 11.23 -37.45 -40.04
CA GLN A 784 12.04 -38.15 -39.01
C GLN A 784 11.91 -37.49 -37.62
N LYS A 785 11.71 -36.17 -37.56
CA LYS A 785 11.56 -35.40 -36.32
C LYS A 785 10.13 -35.40 -35.74
N SER A 786 9.10 -35.55 -36.58
CA SER A 786 7.70 -35.29 -36.19
C SER A 786 6.79 -36.52 -36.16
N TYR A 787 7.18 -37.60 -36.83
CA TYR A 787 6.40 -38.83 -36.82
C TYR A 787 6.71 -39.71 -35.60
N GLN A 788 5.65 -40.17 -34.94
CA GLN A 788 5.72 -41.25 -33.96
C GLN A 788 5.09 -42.50 -34.61
N PRO A 789 5.79 -43.65 -34.62
CA PRO A 789 5.22 -44.91 -35.11
C PRO A 789 3.88 -45.24 -34.44
N SER A 790 2.92 -45.72 -35.23
CA SER A 790 1.70 -46.35 -34.68
C SER A 790 2.01 -47.76 -34.17
N HIS A 791 3.01 -48.42 -34.78
CA HIS A 791 3.23 -49.87 -34.71
C HIS A 791 1.99 -50.72 -35.06
N GLN A 792 1.05 -50.14 -35.83
CA GLN A 792 -0.16 -50.82 -36.30
C GLN A 792 0.09 -51.49 -37.67
N THR A 793 0.73 -50.80 -38.62
CA THR A 793 1.24 -51.45 -39.84
C THR A 793 2.53 -52.24 -39.58
N HIS A 794 3.50 -51.67 -38.85
CA HIS A 794 4.84 -52.24 -38.67
C HIS A 794 5.19 -52.44 -37.17
N PRO A 795 4.93 -53.65 -36.61
CA PRO A 795 4.95 -53.87 -35.16
C PRO A 795 6.33 -53.81 -34.49
N SER A 796 7.43 -53.71 -35.26
CA SER A 796 8.76 -53.43 -34.69
C SER A 796 9.71 -52.79 -35.70
N TYR A 797 9.94 -51.49 -35.55
CA TYR A 797 11.01 -50.74 -36.21
C TYR A 797 11.36 -49.48 -35.40
N SER A 798 12.36 -48.73 -35.82
CA SER A 798 12.63 -47.38 -35.31
C SER A 798 13.05 -46.51 -36.50
N ILE A 799 12.54 -45.28 -36.57
CA ILE A 799 12.69 -44.38 -37.72
C ILE A 799 14.16 -44.06 -38.04
N GLY A 800 15.00 -43.99 -37.01
CA GLY A 800 16.40 -43.59 -37.09
C GLY A 800 16.66 -42.18 -36.54
N PRO A 801 17.91 -41.69 -36.57
CA PRO A 801 18.24 -40.31 -36.23
C PRO A 801 17.68 -39.33 -37.27
N VAL A 802 17.53 -38.05 -36.90
CA VAL A 802 17.14 -36.98 -37.83
C VAL A 802 18.36 -36.55 -38.66
N ASP A 803 18.59 -37.25 -39.76
CA ASP A 803 19.77 -37.09 -40.63
C ASP A 803 19.44 -36.74 -42.09
N GLY A 804 18.17 -36.84 -42.50
CA GLY A 804 17.73 -36.63 -43.88
C GLY A 804 18.05 -37.79 -44.83
N ILE A 805 18.25 -39.00 -44.31
CA ILE A 805 18.59 -40.22 -45.07
C ILE A 805 17.45 -41.24 -44.94
N VAL A 806 16.93 -41.72 -46.07
CA VAL A 806 15.90 -42.77 -46.09
C VAL A 806 16.58 -44.13 -46.01
N GLY A 807 16.85 -44.57 -44.77
CA GLY A 807 17.17 -45.96 -44.44
C GLY A 807 15.93 -46.81 -44.15
N GLN A 808 16.11 -48.10 -43.85
CA GLN A 808 15.04 -49.06 -43.55
C GLN A 808 13.98 -48.50 -42.58
N GLY A 809 14.42 -47.92 -41.47
CA GLY A 809 13.53 -47.38 -40.43
C GLY A 809 12.67 -46.22 -40.89
N THR A 810 13.26 -45.28 -41.62
CA THR A 810 12.54 -44.13 -42.19
C THR A 810 11.59 -44.57 -43.31
N LEU A 811 11.96 -45.59 -44.10
CA LEU A 811 11.10 -46.13 -45.15
C LEU A 811 9.88 -46.88 -44.60
N LEU A 812 10.06 -47.75 -43.59
CA LEU A 812 8.94 -48.40 -42.90
C LEU A 812 8.05 -47.37 -42.19
N GLY A 813 8.63 -46.29 -41.67
CA GLY A 813 7.86 -45.17 -41.13
C GLY A 813 7.01 -44.46 -42.18
N LEU A 814 7.55 -44.16 -43.36
CA LEU A 814 6.78 -43.56 -44.46
C LEU A 814 5.65 -44.48 -44.94
N ASP A 815 5.86 -45.80 -44.90
CA ASP A 815 4.86 -46.80 -45.27
C ASP A 815 3.72 -46.89 -44.24
N GLU A 816 4.06 -46.98 -42.95
CA GLU A 816 3.09 -46.93 -41.83
C GLU A 816 2.29 -45.62 -41.84
N ALA A 817 2.95 -44.49 -42.10
CA ALA A 817 2.33 -43.18 -42.19
C ALA A 817 1.41 -43.01 -43.42
N LEU A 818 1.60 -43.80 -44.48
CA LEU A 818 0.68 -43.84 -45.62
C LEU A 818 -0.52 -44.77 -45.39
N MET A 819 -0.40 -45.77 -44.50
CA MET A 819 -1.43 -46.79 -44.25
C MET A 819 -2.34 -46.45 -43.07
N ASP A 820 -1.78 -46.28 -41.87
CA ASP A 820 -2.55 -45.91 -40.66
C ASP A 820 -2.96 -44.42 -40.67
N GLY A 821 -2.45 -43.69 -41.67
CA GLY A 821 -2.66 -42.27 -41.91
C GLY A 821 -1.75 -41.41 -41.05
N TRP A 822 -0.99 -40.52 -41.71
CA TRP A 822 -0.18 -39.52 -41.03
C TRP A 822 -1.09 -38.47 -40.38
N LYS A 823 -1.58 -38.82 -39.19
CA LYS A 823 -2.01 -37.86 -38.18
C LYS A 823 -0.77 -37.08 -37.78
N THR A 824 -0.52 -36.00 -38.50
CA THR A 824 0.18 -34.85 -37.93
C THR A 824 -0.55 -34.49 -36.64
N THR A 825 0.02 -34.91 -35.50
CA THR A 825 -0.13 -34.11 -34.30
C THR A 825 0.47 -32.76 -34.71
N PRO A 826 -0.33 -31.68 -34.85
CA PRO A 826 0.23 -30.41 -35.26
C PRO A 826 1.32 -30.06 -34.24
N LEU A 827 2.52 -29.74 -34.73
CA LEU A 827 3.71 -29.43 -33.91
C LEU A 827 3.27 -28.56 -32.74
N LYS A 828 3.20 -29.17 -31.55
CA LYS A 828 2.22 -28.84 -30.48
C LYS A 828 1.92 -27.35 -30.50
N SER A 829 0.77 -26.95 -31.04
CA SER A 829 0.40 -25.53 -31.19
C SER A 829 -0.04 -24.94 -29.86
N VAL A 830 0.83 -25.05 -28.85
CA VAL A 830 0.72 -24.35 -27.58
C VAL A 830 0.58 -22.86 -27.90
N ASN A 831 -0.27 -22.16 -27.17
CA ASN A 831 -0.53 -20.76 -27.48
C ASN A 831 0.44 -19.87 -26.70
N TRP A 832 1.49 -19.36 -27.35
CA TRP A 832 2.39 -18.37 -26.74
C TRP A 832 1.61 -17.12 -26.33
N ALA A 833 0.53 -16.77 -27.03
CA ALA A 833 -0.35 -15.65 -26.68
C ALA A 833 -1.03 -15.85 -25.31
N ASP A 834 -1.42 -17.08 -24.95
CA ASP A 834 -2.08 -17.39 -23.68
C ASP A 834 -1.10 -17.92 -22.60
N SER A 835 0.20 -18.06 -22.93
CA SER A 835 1.27 -18.23 -21.95
C SER A 835 1.38 -17.01 -21.02
N LYS A 836 2.02 -17.16 -19.85
CA LYS A 836 2.23 -16.04 -18.92
C LYS A 836 3.03 -14.88 -19.55
N PHE A 837 3.87 -15.16 -20.54
CA PHE A 837 4.57 -14.18 -21.39
C PHE A 837 3.59 -13.40 -22.28
N GLY A 838 2.74 -14.08 -23.05
CA GLY A 838 1.74 -13.42 -23.91
C GLY A 838 0.67 -12.66 -23.11
N ILE A 839 0.24 -13.21 -21.97
CA ILE A 839 -0.66 -12.53 -21.02
C ILE A 839 -0.02 -11.27 -20.43
N LEU A 840 1.27 -11.31 -20.02
CA LEU A 840 1.95 -10.12 -19.52
C LEU A 840 2.14 -9.08 -20.62
N LEU A 841 2.59 -9.49 -21.80
CA LEU A 841 2.82 -8.60 -22.93
C LEU A 841 1.52 -7.88 -23.33
N GLY A 842 0.45 -8.63 -23.63
CA GLY A 842 -0.84 -8.04 -23.97
C GLY A 842 -1.42 -7.21 -22.83
N SER A 843 -1.15 -7.53 -21.55
CA SER A 843 -1.60 -6.68 -20.42
C SER A 843 -0.97 -5.29 -20.42
N VAL A 844 0.26 -5.15 -20.91
CA VAL A 844 0.99 -3.87 -20.99
C VAL A 844 0.69 -3.13 -22.29
N GLU A 845 0.61 -3.85 -23.41
CA GLU A 845 0.40 -3.27 -24.74
C GLU A 845 -1.07 -2.92 -25.03
N SER A 846 -2.04 -3.67 -24.47
CA SER A 846 -3.47 -3.47 -24.75
C SER A 846 -4.43 -3.71 -23.57
N LYS A 847 -3.95 -4.03 -22.37
CA LYS A 847 -4.75 -4.64 -21.27
C LYS A 847 -5.38 -6.00 -21.65
N ASN A 848 -4.77 -6.73 -22.59
CA ASN A 848 -5.26 -7.96 -23.23
C ASN A 848 -6.55 -7.79 -24.07
N ASP A 849 -6.97 -6.55 -24.37
CA ASP A 849 -8.05 -6.28 -25.33
C ASP A 849 -7.56 -6.52 -26.77
N TYR A 850 -8.32 -7.31 -27.53
CA TYR A 850 -8.09 -7.63 -28.95
C TYR A 850 -8.65 -6.56 -29.91
N SER A 851 -9.51 -5.66 -29.42
CA SER A 851 -10.08 -4.55 -30.20
C SER A 851 -9.28 -3.24 -30.10
N ALA A 852 -8.30 -3.19 -29.18
CA ALA A 852 -7.49 -2.02 -28.88
C ALA A 852 -6.59 -1.55 -30.04
N TYR A 853 -6.25 -0.26 -30.04
CA TYR A 853 -5.36 0.36 -31.00
C TYR A 853 -4.74 1.66 -30.49
N ASN A 854 -3.55 1.99 -30.98
CA ASN A 854 -2.92 3.30 -30.80
C ASN A 854 -3.14 4.20 -32.04
N ARG A 855 -3.28 5.51 -31.81
CA ARG A 855 -3.55 6.54 -32.83
C ARG A 855 -2.29 7.34 -33.19
N THR A 856 -2.26 7.91 -34.39
CA THR A 856 -1.08 8.64 -34.92
C THR A 856 -1.18 10.18 -34.81
N GLN A 857 -2.31 10.74 -34.36
CA GLN A 857 -2.51 12.18 -34.16
C GLN A 857 -3.28 12.46 -32.86
N GLY A 858 -2.83 13.48 -32.11
CA GLY A 858 -3.59 14.04 -30.98
C GLY A 858 -4.69 15.00 -31.45
N GLY A 859 -5.77 15.12 -30.67
CA GLY A 859 -6.84 16.10 -30.90
C GLY A 859 -8.12 15.57 -31.56
N LEU A 860 -8.10 14.40 -32.22
CA LEU A 860 -9.31 13.79 -32.77
C LEU A 860 -10.11 13.06 -31.67
N LYS A 861 -11.40 13.41 -31.55
CA LYS A 861 -12.33 12.87 -30.54
C LYS A 861 -12.38 11.34 -30.53
N SER A 862 -12.79 10.78 -29.39
CA SER A 862 -13.03 9.35 -29.21
C SER A 862 -14.22 8.88 -30.05
N PHE A 863 -13.96 8.45 -31.28
CA PHE A 863 -14.83 7.49 -31.96
C PHE A 863 -14.91 6.21 -31.12
N TYR A 864 -15.98 6.10 -30.34
CA TYR A 864 -16.45 4.85 -29.74
C TYR A 864 -16.82 3.86 -30.87
N ASN A 865 -16.84 2.56 -30.57
CA ASN A 865 -17.24 1.45 -31.46
C ASN A 865 -16.33 1.09 -32.66
N THR A 866 -15.04 1.47 -32.69
CA THR A 866 -14.07 0.85 -33.63
C THR A 866 -13.65 -0.54 -33.14
N MET A 867 -14.50 -1.56 -33.34
CA MET A 867 -14.21 -2.95 -32.98
C MET A 867 -13.28 -3.60 -34.02
N LEU A 868 -11.96 -3.48 -33.86
CA LEU A 868 -10.98 -4.08 -34.80
C LEU A 868 -11.13 -5.60 -34.93
N ASN A 869 -11.53 -6.28 -33.86
CA ASN A 869 -11.84 -7.71 -33.83
C ASN A 869 -13.12 -8.12 -34.59
N LYS A 870 -13.73 -7.19 -35.33
CA LYS A 870 -14.83 -7.43 -36.29
C LYS A 870 -14.52 -6.92 -37.70
N MET A 871 -13.33 -6.37 -37.91
CA MET A 871 -12.86 -5.91 -39.22
C MET A 871 -12.04 -7.00 -39.90
N THR A 872 -12.05 -7.02 -41.23
CA THR A 872 -11.14 -7.88 -42.00
C THR A 872 -9.71 -7.40 -41.88
N VAL A 873 -8.74 -8.30 -42.05
CA VAL A 873 -7.31 -7.95 -42.09
C VAL A 873 -7.02 -6.88 -43.15
N SER A 874 -7.73 -6.89 -44.28
CA SER A 874 -7.64 -5.86 -45.32
C SER A 874 -8.03 -4.45 -44.84
N GLU A 875 -9.08 -4.33 -44.03
CA GLU A 875 -9.56 -3.05 -43.48
C GLU A 875 -8.63 -2.54 -42.38
N VAL A 876 -8.06 -3.43 -41.55
CA VAL A 876 -7.05 -3.05 -40.56
C VAL A 876 -5.79 -2.52 -41.24
N LEU A 877 -5.31 -3.20 -42.29
CA LEU A 877 -4.20 -2.72 -43.12
C LEU A 877 -4.52 -1.40 -43.83
N ALA A 878 -5.76 -1.18 -44.29
CA ALA A 878 -6.20 0.08 -44.87
C ALA A 878 -6.16 1.23 -43.84
N LYS A 879 -6.67 1.01 -42.62
CA LYS A 879 -6.64 1.98 -41.51
C LYS A 879 -5.22 2.26 -40.99
N GLN A 880 -4.31 1.30 -41.11
CA GLN A 880 -2.90 1.50 -40.86
C GLN A 880 -2.20 2.30 -41.97
N LYS A 881 -2.60 2.11 -43.23
CA LYS A 881 -2.12 2.89 -44.37
C LYS A 881 -2.61 4.35 -44.32
N SER A 882 -3.84 4.60 -43.86
CA SER A 882 -4.40 5.96 -43.68
C SER A 882 -3.92 6.69 -42.41
N ARG A 883 -3.21 5.99 -41.50
CA ARG A 883 -2.78 6.47 -40.17
C ARG A 883 -3.93 6.79 -39.20
N GLU A 884 -5.13 6.28 -39.44
CA GLU A 884 -6.20 6.24 -38.43
C GLU A 884 -5.79 5.36 -37.23
N VAL A 885 -5.15 4.23 -37.53
CA VAL A 885 -4.53 3.32 -36.58
C VAL A 885 -3.02 3.32 -36.84
N PHE A 886 -2.21 3.40 -35.79
CA PHE A 886 -0.76 3.17 -35.90
C PHE A 886 -0.44 1.71 -35.58
N ALA A 887 -0.81 1.26 -34.38
CA ALA A 887 -0.59 -0.09 -33.89
C ALA A 887 -1.94 -0.72 -33.49
N ALA A 888 -2.11 -2.02 -33.75
CA ALA A 888 -3.40 -2.70 -33.72
C ALA A 888 -3.40 -4.01 -32.90
N GLY A 889 -4.51 -4.27 -32.20
CA GLY A 889 -4.79 -5.54 -31.54
C GLY A 889 -4.05 -5.77 -30.21
N ARG A 890 -4.19 -6.98 -29.67
CA ARG A 890 -3.65 -7.42 -28.37
C ARG A 890 -2.14 -7.20 -28.24
N PHE A 891 -1.42 -7.29 -29.35
CA PHE A 891 0.04 -7.20 -29.43
C PHE A 891 0.52 -5.96 -30.21
N GLN A 892 -0.32 -4.93 -30.33
CA GLN A 892 0.03 -3.62 -30.90
C GLN A 892 0.87 -3.71 -32.20
N LEU A 893 0.38 -4.50 -33.16
CA LEU A 893 1.08 -4.75 -34.42
C LEU A 893 1.19 -3.46 -35.24
N ILE A 894 2.40 -2.98 -35.47
CA ILE A 894 2.68 -1.83 -36.36
C ILE A 894 2.50 -2.21 -37.86
N PRO A 895 2.37 -1.24 -38.79
CA PRO A 895 1.90 -1.50 -40.15
C PRO A 895 2.82 -2.39 -41.00
N SER A 896 4.14 -2.32 -40.77
CA SER A 896 5.10 -3.24 -41.38
C SER A 896 4.92 -4.66 -40.83
N THR A 897 4.95 -4.83 -39.50
CA THR A 897 4.77 -6.13 -38.83
C THR A 897 3.49 -6.84 -39.29
N LEU A 898 2.34 -6.16 -39.36
CA LEU A 898 1.10 -6.81 -39.82
C LEU A 898 1.16 -7.20 -41.30
N LYS A 899 1.65 -6.31 -42.17
CA LYS A 899 1.78 -6.59 -43.61
C LYS A 899 2.74 -7.76 -43.87
N ASP A 900 3.89 -7.76 -43.20
CA ASP A 900 4.92 -8.78 -43.37
C ASP A 900 4.46 -10.12 -42.78
N ALA A 901 3.68 -10.12 -41.69
CA ALA A 901 3.02 -11.32 -41.15
C ALA A 901 2.04 -11.94 -42.16
N VAL A 902 1.16 -11.12 -42.74
CA VAL A 902 0.18 -11.56 -43.75
C VAL A 902 0.85 -12.19 -44.96
N LEU A 903 1.94 -11.59 -45.45
CA LEU A 903 2.73 -12.12 -46.56
C LEU A 903 3.48 -13.41 -46.21
N THR A 904 3.99 -13.53 -44.97
CA THR A 904 4.81 -14.68 -44.53
C THR A 904 3.95 -15.90 -44.16
N LEU A 905 2.80 -15.68 -43.53
CA LEU A 905 1.88 -16.74 -43.08
C LEU A 905 0.75 -17.04 -44.09
N SER A 906 0.74 -16.34 -45.24
CA SER A 906 -0.31 -16.45 -46.27
C SER A 906 -1.73 -16.26 -45.71
N ILE A 907 -1.91 -15.31 -44.80
CA ILE A 907 -3.21 -15.03 -44.15
C ILE A 907 -4.17 -14.45 -45.20
N ASP A 908 -5.36 -15.04 -45.30
CA ASP A 908 -6.45 -14.50 -46.10
C ASP A 908 -6.81 -13.09 -45.61
N THR A 909 -6.65 -12.08 -46.47
CA THR A 909 -6.91 -10.68 -46.10
C THR A 909 -8.40 -10.38 -45.91
N THR A 910 -9.29 -11.28 -46.32
CA THR A 910 -10.74 -11.21 -46.06
C THR A 910 -11.14 -11.84 -44.72
N SER A 911 -10.24 -12.58 -44.06
CA SER A 911 -10.46 -13.11 -42.70
C SER A 911 -10.60 -11.98 -41.66
N ILE A 912 -11.35 -12.23 -40.59
CA ILE A 912 -11.55 -11.28 -39.50
C ILE A 912 -10.30 -11.23 -38.61
N PHE A 913 -9.88 -10.03 -38.21
CA PHE A 913 -8.74 -9.79 -37.32
C PHE A 913 -9.10 -10.05 -35.84
N ASP A 914 -9.65 -11.24 -35.55
CA ASP A 914 -10.15 -11.65 -34.23
C ASP A 914 -9.07 -12.25 -33.31
N LYS A 915 -9.47 -12.97 -32.24
CA LYS A 915 -8.53 -13.67 -31.34
C LYS A 915 -7.67 -14.69 -32.08
N HIS A 916 -8.27 -15.48 -32.98
CA HIS A 916 -7.57 -16.56 -33.67
C HIS A 916 -6.50 -15.99 -34.61
N THR A 917 -6.89 -15.03 -35.46
CA THR A 917 -5.97 -14.37 -36.39
C THR A 917 -4.85 -13.61 -35.66
N GLN A 918 -5.15 -12.91 -34.57
CA GLN A 918 -4.13 -12.18 -33.79
C GLN A 918 -3.17 -13.11 -33.03
N ASP A 919 -3.68 -14.21 -32.44
CA ASP A 919 -2.83 -15.19 -31.77
C ASP A 919 -1.95 -15.97 -32.76
N GLN A 920 -2.47 -16.29 -33.95
CA GLN A 920 -1.68 -16.92 -35.02
C GLN A 920 -0.52 -16.00 -35.46
N ILE A 921 -0.79 -14.72 -35.71
CA ILE A 921 0.27 -13.75 -36.03
C ILE A 921 1.29 -13.62 -34.89
N PHE A 922 0.85 -13.71 -33.63
CA PHE A 922 1.74 -13.68 -32.48
C PHE A 922 2.66 -14.91 -32.43
N ASN A 923 2.07 -16.10 -32.41
CA ASN A 923 2.78 -17.37 -32.30
C ASN A 923 3.72 -17.57 -33.51
N ASP A 924 3.17 -17.53 -34.72
CA ASP A 924 3.82 -18.08 -35.91
C ASP A 924 4.63 -17.06 -36.69
N TYR A 925 4.34 -15.76 -36.56
CA TYR A 925 5.16 -14.70 -37.17
C TYR A 925 6.03 -13.96 -36.14
N LEU A 926 5.44 -13.31 -35.14
CA LEU A 926 6.20 -12.46 -34.20
C LEU A 926 7.26 -13.28 -33.44
N ILE A 927 6.86 -14.40 -32.84
CA ILE A 927 7.73 -15.20 -31.98
C ILE A 927 8.59 -16.20 -32.77
N ARG A 928 8.02 -16.92 -33.75
CA ARG A 928 8.78 -17.89 -34.55
C ARG A 928 9.65 -17.29 -35.66
N VAL A 929 9.17 -16.29 -36.41
CA VAL A 929 9.89 -15.73 -37.57
C VAL A 929 10.66 -14.45 -37.23
N LYS A 930 10.02 -13.47 -36.61
CA LYS A 930 10.60 -12.13 -36.41
C LYS A 930 11.56 -12.05 -35.21
N ARG A 931 11.27 -12.82 -34.14
CA ARG A 931 12.06 -12.87 -32.89
C ARG A 931 12.38 -14.30 -32.43
N PRO A 932 13.01 -15.14 -33.28
CA PRO A 932 13.20 -16.58 -33.05
C PRO A 932 13.96 -16.93 -31.77
N GLN A 933 14.72 -15.99 -31.18
CA GLN A 933 15.36 -16.18 -29.87
C GLN A 933 14.33 -16.42 -28.75
N ILE A 934 13.14 -15.81 -28.84
CA ILE A 934 12.06 -15.99 -27.87
C ILE A 934 11.46 -17.40 -28.01
N ALA A 935 11.20 -17.85 -29.25
CA ALA A 935 10.80 -19.23 -29.53
C ALA A 935 11.85 -20.22 -29.01
N ALA A 936 13.12 -20.07 -29.42
CA ALA A 936 14.21 -20.96 -29.03
C ALA A 936 14.40 -21.06 -27.52
N PHE A 937 14.27 -19.96 -26.76
CA PHE A 937 14.31 -20.04 -25.30
C PHE A 937 13.15 -20.89 -24.76
N LEU A 938 11.91 -20.60 -25.16
CA LEU A 938 10.72 -21.27 -24.65
C LEU A 938 10.67 -22.75 -25.09
N GLU A 939 11.12 -23.07 -26.31
CA GLU A 939 11.25 -24.42 -26.88
C GLU A 939 12.56 -25.14 -26.49
N SER A 940 13.07 -24.81 -25.28
CA SER A 940 14.17 -25.43 -24.55
C SER A 940 15.63 -25.01 -24.84
N THR A 941 16.01 -24.64 -26.06
CA THR A 941 17.44 -24.55 -26.47
C THR A 941 18.13 -23.18 -26.37
N GLY A 942 17.39 -22.07 -26.24
CA GLY A 942 17.94 -20.70 -26.20
C GLY A 942 18.35 -20.18 -24.81
N SER A 943 19.04 -19.03 -24.79
CA SER A 943 19.32 -18.20 -23.59
C SER A 943 18.12 -17.30 -23.23
N VAL A 944 17.92 -17.01 -21.94
CA VAL A 944 16.85 -16.08 -21.50
C VAL A 944 17.22 -14.61 -21.77
N GLU A 945 18.50 -14.27 -21.64
CA GLU A 945 19.07 -12.94 -21.90
C GLU A 945 18.86 -12.52 -23.37
N ASP A 946 19.06 -13.46 -24.31
CA ASP A 946 18.83 -13.21 -25.74
C ASP A 946 17.34 -13.16 -26.10
N ALA A 947 16.47 -13.91 -25.41
CA ALA A 947 15.02 -13.79 -25.53
C ALA A 947 14.51 -12.45 -24.97
N MET A 948 15.01 -12.00 -23.82
CA MET A 948 14.72 -10.68 -23.24
C MET A 948 15.18 -9.55 -24.15
N TYR A 949 16.37 -9.65 -24.73
CA TYR A 949 16.86 -8.66 -25.68
C TYR A 949 16.09 -8.69 -27.01
N ALA A 950 15.63 -9.86 -27.47
CA ALA A 950 14.74 -9.96 -28.62
C ALA A 950 13.35 -9.35 -28.36
N TRP A 951 12.80 -9.50 -27.15
CA TRP A 951 11.57 -8.84 -26.72
C TRP A 951 11.72 -7.31 -26.75
N ALA A 952 12.76 -6.76 -26.11
CA ALA A 952 12.99 -5.31 -26.06
C ALA A 952 13.21 -4.67 -27.45
N LYS A 953 13.75 -5.42 -28.43
CA LYS A 953 13.89 -4.98 -29.83
C LYS A 953 12.60 -4.96 -30.64
N GLU A 954 11.48 -5.41 -30.08
CA GLU A 954 10.16 -5.39 -30.73
C GLU A 954 9.17 -4.47 -29.98
N PHE A 955 9.21 -4.48 -28.65
CA PHE A 955 8.24 -3.76 -27.81
C PHE A 955 8.95 -2.70 -26.97
N ALA A 956 8.61 -1.43 -27.20
CA ALA A 956 9.23 -0.29 -26.49
C ALA A 956 8.96 -0.31 -24.97
N SER A 957 7.92 -1.03 -24.53
CA SER A 957 7.59 -1.25 -23.11
C SER A 957 8.57 -2.17 -22.37
N ALA A 958 9.39 -2.94 -23.08
CA ALA A 958 10.32 -3.90 -22.48
C ALA A 958 11.71 -3.29 -22.23
N GLY A 959 12.22 -3.52 -21.02
CA GLY A 959 13.52 -3.02 -20.56
C GLY A 959 14.72 -3.83 -21.07
N VAL A 960 15.81 -3.13 -21.37
CA VAL A 960 17.08 -3.70 -21.83
C VAL A 960 18.05 -3.89 -20.65
N GLU A 961 18.75 -5.01 -20.61
CA GLU A 961 19.78 -5.28 -19.59
C GLU A 961 21.00 -4.36 -19.72
N LYS A 962 21.58 -3.97 -18.58
CA LYS A 962 22.77 -3.12 -18.50
C LYS A 962 23.90 -3.69 -19.35
N GLY A 963 24.51 -2.85 -20.20
CA GLY A 963 25.62 -3.25 -21.08
C GLY A 963 25.21 -3.79 -22.45
N LYS A 964 23.92 -4.06 -22.72
CA LYS A 964 23.43 -4.36 -24.08
C LYS A 964 23.24 -3.05 -24.86
N ALA A 965 23.36 -3.12 -26.19
CA ALA A 965 23.17 -1.95 -27.06
C ALA A 965 21.69 -1.56 -27.19
N ILE A 966 21.43 -0.27 -27.40
CA ILE A 966 20.11 0.31 -27.70
C ILE A 966 20.17 1.12 -29.01
N SER A 967 19.05 1.74 -29.41
CA SER A 967 18.97 2.50 -30.64
C SER A 967 20.05 3.60 -30.75
N LYS A 968 20.51 3.85 -31.97
CA LYS A 968 21.62 4.77 -32.29
C LYS A 968 22.97 4.39 -31.64
N GLY A 969 23.17 3.11 -31.28
CA GLY A 969 24.47 2.59 -30.86
C GLY A 969 24.91 2.97 -29.45
N ARG A 970 24.00 3.49 -28.62
CA ARG A 970 24.25 3.71 -27.19
C ARG A 970 24.15 2.39 -26.43
N VAL A 971 24.61 2.38 -25.18
CA VAL A 971 24.60 1.20 -24.30
C VAL A 971 23.64 1.46 -23.15
N ALA A 972 22.78 0.48 -22.82
CA ALA A 972 21.82 0.62 -21.73
C ALA A 972 22.51 0.70 -20.37
N VAL A 973 22.05 1.62 -19.51
CA VAL A 973 22.43 1.64 -18.08
C VAL A 973 21.65 0.61 -17.27
N GLY A 974 20.53 0.12 -17.80
CA GLY A 974 19.73 -1.00 -17.30
C GLY A 974 18.27 -0.64 -17.05
N GLY A 975 17.34 -1.44 -17.57
CA GLY A 975 15.89 -1.26 -17.39
C GLY A 975 15.23 -0.22 -18.28
N GLU A 976 15.98 0.45 -19.16
CA GLU A 976 15.45 1.41 -20.14
C GLU A 976 14.95 0.74 -21.43
N SER A 977 14.14 1.44 -22.22
CA SER A 977 13.64 0.95 -23.51
C SER A 977 14.77 0.79 -24.53
N TYR A 978 14.67 -0.17 -25.44
CA TYR A 978 15.55 -0.23 -26.62
C TYR A 978 15.49 1.05 -27.48
N TYR A 979 14.38 1.79 -27.39
CA TYR A 979 14.16 3.08 -28.07
C TYR A 979 14.28 4.28 -27.11
N SER A 980 14.91 4.10 -25.93
CA SER A 980 15.19 5.17 -24.97
C SER A 980 15.88 6.34 -25.66
N GLY A 981 15.32 7.56 -25.58
CA GLY A 981 15.86 8.75 -26.28
C GLY A 981 15.45 8.90 -27.76
N ASP A 982 14.68 7.96 -28.32
CA ASP A 982 13.95 8.16 -29.58
C ASP A 982 12.50 8.55 -29.27
N GLY A 983 12.27 9.84 -29.00
CA GLY A 983 10.96 10.36 -28.62
C GLY A 983 10.56 9.98 -27.18
N LEU A 984 9.26 9.79 -26.93
CA LEU A 984 8.69 9.53 -25.61
C LEU A 984 8.70 8.04 -25.20
N ASN A 985 9.48 7.20 -25.87
CA ASN A 985 9.54 5.76 -25.60
C ASN A 985 10.19 5.45 -24.24
N LYS A 986 9.45 4.74 -23.38
CA LYS A 986 9.89 4.36 -22.03
C LYS A 986 9.50 2.91 -21.72
N ALA A 987 10.36 2.19 -21.03
CA ALA A 987 10.05 0.84 -20.57
C ALA A 987 9.09 0.86 -19.37
N HIS A 988 8.15 -0.07 -19.37
CA HIS A 988 7.17 -0.34 -18.32
C HIS A 988 7.36 -1.73 -17.69
N LEU A 989 8.17 -2.60 -18.30
CA LEU A 989 8.58 -3.90 -17.79
C LEU A 989 10.07 -3.89 -17.42
N SER A 990 10.39 -4.21 -16.17
CA SER A 990 11.76 -4.43 -15.72
C SER A 990 12.31 -5.76 -16.25
N THR A 991 13.64 -5.82 -16.41
CA THR A 991 14.37 -7.01 -16.85
C THR A 991 14.06 -8.23 -15.97
N GLU A 992 14.02 -8.05 -14.65
CA GLU A 992 13.66 -9.13 -13.70
C GLU A 992 12.25 -9.67 -13.91
N LYS A 993 11.27 -8.79 -14.20
CA LYS A 993 9.89 -9.21 -14.48
C LYS A 993 9.81 -9.98 -15.80
N MET A 994 10.55 -9.54 -16.83
CA MET A 994 10.67 -10.25 -18.10
C MET A 994 11.33 -11.62 -17.93
N LYS A 995 12.47 -11.68 -17.21
CA LYS A 995 13.23 -12.91 -16.93
C LYS A 995 12.38 -13.94 -16.20
N LYS A 996 11.74 -13.54 -15.10
CA LYS A 996 10.85 -14.39 -14.29
C LYS A 996 9.66 -14.92 -15.09
N VAL A 997 9.05 -14.12 -15.96
CA VAL A 997 7.88 -14.54 -16.75
C VAL A 997 8.25 -15.38 -17.95
N LEU A 998 9.38 -15.13 -18.63
CA LEU A 998 9.88 -16.03 -19.67
C LEU A 998 10.24 -17.40 -19.07
N ILE A 999 10.98 -17.45 -17.96
CA ILE A 999 11.32 -18.69 -17.26
C ILE A 999 10.05 -19.44 -16.85
N LYS A 1000 9.07 -18.76 -16.24
CA LYS A 1000 7.82 -19.42 -15.83
C LYS A 1000 7.03 -19.92 -17.04
N SER A 1001 6.95 -19.18 -18.14
CA SER A 1001 6.28 -19.64 -19.37
C SER A 1001 6.98 -20.88 -19.96
N LYS A 1002 8.32 -20.94 -19.92
CA LYS A 1002 9.10 -22.14 -20.31
C LYS A 1002 8.83 -23.35 -19.40
N GLN A 1003 8.47 -23.12 -18.14
CA GLN A 1003 8.11 -24.17 -17.18
C GLN A 1003 6.65 -24.62 -17.36
N ASP A 1004 5.72 -23.68 -17.57
CA ASP A 1004 4.29 -23.93 -17.81
C ASP A 1004 4.02 -24.71 -19.11
N MET A 1005 5.03 -24.85 -19.99
CA MET A 1005 4.93 -25.45 -21.33
C MET A 1005 5.72 -26.77 -21.47
N LYS A 1006 6.26 -27.30 -20.37
CA LYS A 1006 6.96 -28.59 -20.31
C LYS A 1006 6.09 -29.67 -19.68
#